data_AF-A0A286HI44-F1
#
_entry.id   AF-A0A286HI44-F1
#
_cell.length_a   1.000
_cell.length_b   1.000
_cell.length_c   1.000
_cell.angle_alpha   90.00
_cell.angle_beta   90.00
_cell.angle_gamma   90.00
#
_symmetry.space_group_name_H-M   'P 1'
#
loop_
_entity.id
_entity.type
_entity.pdbx_description
1 polymer ?
#
loop_
_entity_poly.entity_id
_entity_poly.type
_entity_poly.pdbx_seq_one_letter_code
_entity_poly.pdbx_strand_id
1 'polypeptide(L)'
;MNPTRRTVLIAGAAAALLPTPALAVPRPKAAATPPYASYWYPDSFPSGSPGAGITWRSLKAWRAADDADLAFNAASVPLAARFTPTPANATARSGQARIQSLVSFGPTSSNPSQGSATADYYALTHWAYLDELVFWGGSSGEGLILAPNAPIVDAAHRHGVPVLGNIFLPPTAYGGQLQWTRDLVQKDSSGHYPLAAQLVAVAAAYGFDGWFVNAETGGGNTALGTAMLGFVKELKALAAAKGQRVTWYDAMTVNGTVSWQGALNSQNQAFFQAADDMFVDFRWSAATLASSGTKAAQLGRSRYELWAGVDVESNGSGSSVNWDAIVPTGKAHITSIGFYRPEWTRNHLPAGQRTPEDFHAADDRFWSGRSLDPARPDASDPWRAPAVSVADRSTVSSVPFASVFNTGHGLRWYEDGAVTSDAAWNHLGLQDRLPSRRWVVRTAGQRPAVSFDFADAWRGGSSVLVAGEPDQPVVVDLYATRLPVGVDTVVELTHRTDAGSVNVELAVATAEPSGAGATPPYTYLPVNSVNTWQTSTVRLSGLSGTIHALGVRLTAPDGGAVRWRLGGLAVRDTAPAPAAPSDLRITAASGGDLRFAWSAAPGPVNEVMASATRHYELHRVLPDGTRRFLGGTCQRAYFVAGLQPAPGETSARFEVRSVGELYNASTPVTVTHTW
;
A
#
# COMPACT_ATOMS: atom_id res chain seq x y z
N MET A 1 30.52 66.31 -55.72
CA MET A 1 29.73 67.48 -55.30
C MET A 1 30.07 67.80 -53.85
N ASN A 2 30.75 68.92 -53.64
CA ASN A 2 30.90 69.62 -52.34
C ASN A 2 29.65 70.52 -52.13
N PRO A 3 29.43 71.23 -51.00
CA PRO A 3 29.56 70.85 -49.58
C PRO A 3 28.49 71.54 -48.64
N THR A 4 28.52 71.23 -47.33
CA THR A 4 28.21 72.11 -46.16
C THR A 4 26.76 72.57 -45.90
N ARG A 5 26.28 72.78 -44.67
CA ARG A 5 26.78 73.52 -43.46
C ARG A 5 26.02 73.01 -42.22
N ARG A 6 26.41 73.12 -40.94
CA ARG A 6 27.55 73.61 -40.13
C ARG A 6 27.19 73.11 -38.70
N THR A 7 27.97 72.24 -38.08
CA THR A 7 29.03 72.55 -37.08
C THR A 7 28.60 73.42 -35.90
N VAL A 8 28.59 72.84 -34.69
CA VAL A 8 29.30 73.38 -33.52
C VAL A 8 29.97 72.22 -32.77
N LEU A 9 31.28 72.35 -32.56
CA LEU A 9 32.18 71.50 -31.77
C LEU A 9 31.91 71.66 -30.25
N ILE A 10 32.23 70.64 -29.45
CA ILE A 10 33.36 70.64 -28.51
C ILE A 10 33.47 69.25 -27.84
N ALA A 11 34.71 68.80 -27.70
CA ALA A 11 35.15 67.49 -27.24
C ALA A 11 34.98 67.27 -25.72
N GLY A 12 34.77 66.02 -25.34
CA GLY A 12 34.91 65.51 -23.96
C GLY A 12 35.11 64.00 -23.99
N ALA A 13 36.23 63.54 -23.43
CA ALA A 13 36.71 62.16 -23.47
C ALA A 13 35.68 61.14 -22.93
N ALA A 14 35.38 60.10 -23.73
CA ALA A 14 34.63 58.94 -23.29
C ALA A 14 35.59 57.96 -22.59
N ALA A 15 35.53 57.93 -21.26
CA ALA A 15 36.04 56.80 -20.48
C ALA A 15 35.18 55.56 -20.79
N ALA A 16 35.82 54.45 -21.16
CA ALA A 16 35.16 53.18 -21.35
C ALA A 16 34.60 52.68 -20.00
N LEU A 17 33.28 52.75 -19.83
CA LEU A 17 32.57 52.07 -18.76
C LEU A 17 32.36 50.61 -19.18
N LEU A 18 33.16 49.72 -18.61
CA LEU A 18 32.88 48.28 -18.61
C LEU A 18 31.55 48.03 -17.88
N PRO A 19 30.65 47.18 -18.40
CA PRO A 19 29.40 46.88 -17.71
C PRO A 19 29.71 46.11 -16.43
N THR A 20 29.27 46.66 -15.30
CA THR A 20 29.24 45.96 -14.01
C THR A 20 28.37 44.72 -14.15
N PRO A 21 28.82 43.53 -13.68
CA PRO A 21 27.97 42.34 -13.70
C PRO A 21 26.75 42.61 -12.82
N ALA A 22 25.56 42.50 -13.42
CA ALA A 22 24.31 42.55 -12.68
C ALA A 22 24.35 41.45 -11.62
N LEU A 23 24.35 41.85 -10.34
CA LEU A 23 24.15 40.95 -9.22
C LEU A 23 22.81 40.24 -9.46
N ALA A 24 22.86 38.94 -9.70
CA ALA A 24 21.68 38.10 -9.78
C ALA A 24 20.90 38.25 -8.47
N VAL A 25 19.74 38.89 -8.54
CA VAL A 25 18.79 38.89 -7.43
C VAL A 25 18.49 37.42 -7.11
N PRO A 26 18.72 36.94 -5.86
CA PRO A 26 18.39 35.57 -5.53
C PRO A 26 16.89 35.39 -5.76
N ARG A 27 16.52 34.44 -6.62
CA ARG A 27 15.13 33.98 -6.71
C ARG A 27 14.69 33.62 -5.28
N PRO A 28 13.53 34.09 -4.80
CA PRO A 28 13.02 33.66 -3.51
C PRO A 28 12.95 32.13 -3.52
N LYS A 29 13.53 31.48 -2.49
CA LYS A 29 13.40 30.03 -2.32
C LYS A 29 11.91 29.70 -2.30
N ALA A 30 11.48 28.73 -3.10
CA ALA A 30 10.11 28.25 -3.05
C ALA A 30 9.81 27.80 -1.62
N ALA A 31 8.67 28.21 -1.06
CA ALA A 31 8.24 27.77 0.24
C ALA A 31 8.03 26.24 0.21
N ALA A 32 8.59 25.53 1.18
CA ALA A 32 8.28 24.12 1.37
C ALA A 32 6.88 24.00 1.96
N THR A 33 5.95 23.38 1.22
CA THR A 33 4.64 22.98 1.73
C THR A 33 4.61 21.47 1.94
N PRO A 34 3.86 20.93 2.90
CA PRO A 34 3.68 19.48 3.00
C PRO A 34 2.93 18.95 1.76
N PRO A 35 3.40 17.85 1.12
CA PRO A 35 2.65 17.19 0.06
C PRO A 35 1.52 16.34 0.64
N TYR A 36 0.35 16.39 0.02
CA TYR A 36 -0.83 15.61 0.41
C TYR A 36 -1.39 14.79 -0.76
N ALA A 37 -2.16 13.76 -0.45
CA ALA A 37 -2.97 13.03 -1.42
C ALA A 37 -3.84 14.01 -2.20
N SER A 38 -3.92 13.80 -3.51
CA SER A 38 -4.56 14.76 -4.41
C SER A 38 -6.06 14.49 -4.54
N TYR A 39 -6.85 15.56 -4.45
CA TYR A 39 -8.28 15.51 -4.61
C TYR A 39 -8.79 16.67 -5.46
N TRP A 40 -9.96 16.46 -6.09
CA TRP A 40 -10.55 17.41 -7.03
C TRP A 40 -12.07 17.41 -6.98
N TYR A 41 -12.66 18.50 -7.45
CA TYR A 41 -14.01 18.51 -8.01
C TYR A 41 -13.93 18.24 -9.52
N PRO A 42 -15.01 17.75 -10.15
CA PRO A 42 -15.06 17.61 -11.61
C PRO A 42 -14.69 18.91 -12.34
N ASP A 43 -15.39 20.01 -12.00
CA ASP A 43 -15.05 21.38 -12.45
C ASP A 43 -15.60 22.44 -11.48
N SER A 44 -16.92 22.48 -11.25
CA SER A 44 -17.55 23.48 -10.39
C SER A 44 -17.24 23.28 -8.90
N PHE A 45 -17.07 24.37 -8.17
CA PHE A 45 -16.78 24.37 -6.72
C PHE A 45 -18.02 24.65 -5.86
N PRO A 46 -17.99 24.29 -4.56
CA PRO A 46 -19.00 24.74 -3.61
C PRO A 46 -19.03 26.28 -3.53
N SER A 47 -20.15 26.83 -3.04
CA SER A 47 -20.23 28.26 -2.74
C SER A 47 -19.34 28.63 -1.55
N GLY A 48 -18.70 29.80 -1.61
CA GLY A 48 -17.91 30.34 -0.50
C GLY A 48 -16.41 30.14 -0.69
N SER A 49 -15.70 29.88 0.40
CA SER A 49 -14.26 29.65 0.41
C SER A 49 -13.95 28.32 1.08
N PRO A 50 -12.90 27.61 0.66
CA PRO A 50 -12.50 26.36 1.30
C PRO A 50 -12.14 26.61 2.78
N GLY A 51 -12.39 25.60 3.62
CA GLY A 51 -11.96 25.61 5.01
C GLY A 51 -10.42 25.60 5.14
N ALA A 52 -9.92 25.81 6.35
CA ALA A 52 -8.48 25.74 6.63
C ALA A 52 -7.91 24.36 6.24
N GLY A 53 -6.79 24.35 5.53
CA GLY A 53 -6.15 23.12 5.04
C GLY A 53 -6.81 22.48 3.80
N ILE A 54 -7.88 23.09 3.26
CA ILE A 54 -8.58 22.62 2.06
C ILE A 54 -8.19 23.50 0.87
N THR A 55 -7.97 22.87 -0.28
CA THR A 55 -7.74 23.54 -1.56
C THR A 55 -8.65 22.95 -2.61
N TRP A 56 -9.60 23.73 -3.11
CA TRP A 56 -10.45 23.31 -4.21
C TRP A 56 -9.69 23.34 -5.53
N ARG A 57 -9.71 22.22 -6.26
CA ARG A 57 -9.03 22.05 -7.55
C ARG A 57 -10.01 21.45 -8.55
N SER A 58 -9.98 21.92 -9.79
CA SER A 58 -10.76 21.35 -10.90
C SER A 58 -9.96 20.22 -11.55
N LEU A 59 -10.55 19.04 -11.68
CA LEU A 59 -9.93 17.92 -12.38
C LEU A 59 -9.72 18.26 -13.85
N LYS A 60 -10.68 18.95 -14.48
CA LYS A 60 -10.60 19.39 -15.88
C LYS A 60 -9.35 20.22 -16.18
N ALA A 61 -8.91 21.01 -15.21
CA ALA A 61 -7.71 21.84 -15.29
C ALA A 61 -6.41 21.12 -14.89
N TRP A 62 -6.47 19.92 -14.31
CA TRP A 62 -5.27 19.22 -13.84
C TRP A 62 -4.37 18.82 -15.01
N ARG A 63 -3.06 19.01 -14.82
CA ARG A 63 -1.99 18.58 -15.73
C ARG A 63 -0.83 18.06 -14.88
N ALA A 64 -0.29 16.90 -15.27
CA ALA A 64 0.85 16.30 -14.55
C ALA A 64 2.06 17.24 -14.43
N ALA A 65 2.31 18.06 -15.45
CA ALA A 65 3.43 19.00 -15.47
C ALA A 65 3.32 20.13 -14.44
N ASP A 66 2.10 20.46 -14.02
CA ASP A 66 1.80 21.58 -13.10
C ASP A 66 1.60 21.10 -11.66
N ASP A 67 1.62 19.77 -11.43
CA ASP A 67 1.40 19.18 -10.13
C ASP A 67 2.70 19.09 -9.32
N ALA A 68 2.88 20.05 -8.42
CA ALA A 68 4.06 20.14 -7.56
C ALA A 68 4.23 18.95 -6.59
N ASP A 69 3.14 18.23 -6.29
CA ASP A 69 3.16 17.12 -5.34
C ASP A 69 3.23 15.75 -6.04
N LEU A 70 3.16 15.70 -7.39
CA LEU A 70 3.17 14.46 -8.16
C LEU A 70 4.39 13.57 -7.87
N ALA A 71 5.59 14.15 -7.71
CA ALA A 71 6.80 13.38 -7.41
C ALA A 71 6.76 12.68 -6.02
N PHE A 72 5.90 13.15 -5.11
CA PHE A 72 5.66 12.56 -3.79
C PHE A 72 4.47 11.59 -3.79
N ASN A 73 3.53 11.76 -4.73
CA ASN A 73 2.30 10.98 -4.85
C ASN A 73 2.33 9.86 -5.90
N ALA A 74 3.32 9.83 -6.79
CA ALA A 74 3.43 8.80 -7.81
C ALA A 74 4.02 7.49 -7.25
N ALA A 75 3.23 6.43 -7.27
CA ALA A 75 3.68 5.07 -6.98
C ALA A 75 4.84 4.66 -7.90
N SER A 76 5.77 3.88 -7.36
CA SER A 76 6.98 3.45 -8.06
C SER A 76 7.13 1.92 -8.10
N VAL A 77 6.35 1.19 -7.30
CA VAL A 77 6.34 -0.28 -7.32
C VAL A 77 5.31 -0.77 -8.35
N PRO A 78 5.69 -1.61 -9.33
CA PRO A 78 4.75 -2.20 -10.26
C PRO A 78 3.88 -3.28 -9.60
N LEU A 79 2.66 -3.47 -10.09
CA LEU A 79 1.73 -4.50 -9.64
C LEU A 79 2.34 -5.90 -9.82
N ALA A 80 2.65 -6.58 -8.71
CA ALA A 80 3.30 -7.88 -8.73
C ALA A 80 2.33 -9.00 -9.17
N ALA A 81 2.86 -9.93 -9.96
CA ALA A 81 2.14 -11.17 -10.26
C ALA A 81 1.97 -12.01 -8.98
N ARG A 82 0.84 -12.72 -8.87
CA ARG A 82 0.50 -13.56 -7.72
C ARG A 82 0.23 -14.99 -8.14
N PHE A 83 0.43 -15.91 -7.22
CA PHE A 83 -0.06 -17.29 -7.33
C PHE A 83 -0.89 -17.67 -6.09
N THR A 84 -1.68 -18.74 -6.23
CA THR A 84 -2.48 -19.32 -5.16
C THR A 84 -1.79 -20.59 -4.65
N PRO A 85 -1.25 -20.59 -3.43
CA PRO A 85 -0.74 -21.81 -2.79
C PRO A 85 -1.87 -22.81 -2.49
N THR A 86 -1.52 -24.04 -2.13
CA THR A 86 -2.48 -24.99 -1.54
C THR A 86 -3.15 -24.37 -0.31
N PRO A 87 -4.49 -24.29 -0.22
CA PRO A 87 -5.17 -23.52 0.82
C PRO A 87 -4.78 -23.90 2.25
N ALA A 88 -4.74 -22.91 3.14
CA ALA A 88 -4.37 -23.11 4.55
C ALA A 88 -5.31 -24.08 5.29
N ASN A 89 -6.58 -24.17 4.89
CA ASN A 89 -7.60 -25.04 5.47
C ASN A 89 -8.59 -25.52 4.40
N ALA A 90 -9.41 -26.52 4.73
CA ALA A 90 -10.35 -27.13 3.79
C ALA A 90 -11.60 -26.29 3.47
N THR A 91 -11.89 -25.23 4.22
CA THR A 91 -13.04 -24.35 3.96
C THR A 91 -12.70 -23.24 2.96
N ALA A 92 -11.44 -22.81 2.91
CA ALA A 92 -10.94 -21.82 1.97
C ALA A 92 -10.96 -22.34 0.53
N ARG A 93 -11.55 -21.57 -0.39
CA ARG A 93 -11.74 -21.95 -1.80
C ARG A 93 -10.80 -21.16 -2.72
N SER A 94 -10.10 -21.87 -3.59
CA SER A 94 -9.36 -21.29 -4.71
C SER A 94 -10.28 -21.00 -5.90
N GLY A 95 -10.07 -19.86 -6.58
CA GLY A 95 -10.79 -19.51 -7.81
C GLY A 95 -12.28 -19.21 -7.67
N GLN A 96 -12.77 -19.03 -6.43
CA GLN A 96 -14.15 -18.60 -6.16
C GLN A 96 -14.18 -17.13 -5.73
N ALA A 97 -15.10 -16.75 -4.82
CA ALA A 97 -15.24 -15.39 -4.29
C ALA A 97 -13.91 -14.67 -4.10
N ARG A 98 -13.95 -13.37 -4.35
CA ARG A 98 -12.85 -12.43 -4.14
C ARG A 98 -13.15 -11.53 -2.94
N ILE A 99 -12.16 -10.77 -2.47
CA ILE A 99 -12.35 -9.75 -1.44
C ILE A 99 -11.97 -8.36 -1.96
N GLN A 100 -12.90 -7.40 -1.91
CA GLN A 100 -12.61 -5.98 -2.06
C GLN A 100 -12.65 -5.28 -0.71
N SER A 101 -11.78 -4.31 -0.51
CA SER A 101 -11.69 -3.51 0.73
C SER A 101 -11.76 -2.02 0.43
N LEU A 102 -12.77 -1.32 0.96
CA LEU A 102 -12.91 0.13 0.88
C LEU A 102 -12.37 0.73 2.18
N VAL A 103 -11.20 1.36 2.12
CA VAL A 103 -10.44 1.76 3.31
C VAL A 103 -10.20 3.26 3.33
N SER A 104 -10.53 3.91 4.45
CA SER A 104 -10.12 5.29 4.70
C SER A 104 -8.79 5.32 5.44
N PHE A 105 -7.70 5.58 4.72
CA PHE A 105 -6.35 5.71 5.30
C PHE A 105 -6.08 7.06 5.97
N GLY A 106 -7.02 8.00 5.85
CA GLY A 106 -6.93 9.36 6.35
C GLY A 106 -8.07 10.23 5.80
N PRO A 107 -8.14 11.51 6.21
CA PRO A 107 -9.11 12.47 5.64
C PRO A 107 -8.93 12.64 4.12
N THR A 108 -9.86 13.31 3.43
CA THR A 108 -9.70 13.63 2.00
C THR A 108 -8.61 14.69 1.82
N SER A 109 -8.75 15.79 2.58
CA SER A 109 -7.77 16.85 2.65
C SER A 109 -6.72 16.56 3.71
N SER A 110 -5.52 17.13 3.56
CA SER A 110 -4.42 16.98 4.54
C SER A 110 -3.98 15.53 4.81
N ASN A 111 -4.29 14.58 3.92
CA ASN A 111 -3.81 13.21 3.99
C ASN A 111 -2.35 13.15 3.49
N PRO A 112 -1.35 12.87 4.34
CA PRO A 112 0.04 12.95 3.94
C PRO A 112 0.38 12.05 2.74
N SER A 113 1.11 12.58 1.76
CA SER A 113 1.54 11.80 0.61
C SER A 113 2.44 10.62 0.97
N GLN A 114 3.24 10.75 2.04
CA GLN A 114 4.33 9.81 2.36
C GLN A 114 4.32 9.42 3.86
N GLY A 115 3.13 9.21 4.42
CA GLY A 115 2.96 8.84 5.81
C GLY A 115 3.24 9.98 6.79
N SER A 116 3.39 9.66 8.07
CA SER A 116 3.50 10.67 9.15
C SER A 116 4.28 10.18 10.37
N ALA A 117 4.60 11.11 11.28
CA ALA A 117 5.36 10.87 12.50
C ALA A 117 4.52 10.24 13.63
N THR A 118 3.84 9.13 13.34
CA THR A 118 3.07 8.34 14.32
C THR A 118 3.07 6.87 13.93
N ALA A 119 3.07 5.97 14.92
CA ALA A 119 2.86 4.53 14.73
C ALA A 119 1.38 4.13 14.86
N ASP A 120 0.50 5.05 15.28
CA ASP A 120 -0.94 4.80 15.32
C ASP A 120 -1.54 4.93 13.92
N TYR A 121 -1.37 3.91 13.08
CA TYR A 121 -1.77 3.91 11.68
C TYR A 121 -2.42 2.57 11.28
N TYR A 122 -3.34 2.61 10.30
CA TYR A 122 -3.91 1.38 9.74
C TYR A 122 -2.91 0.73 8.77
N ALA A 123 -1.88 0.12 9.34
CA ALA A 123 -0.86 -0.58 8.58
C ALA A 123 -1.37 -1.97 8.18
N LEU A 124 -2.32 -2.04 7.23
CA LEU A 124 -2.90 -3.30 6.74
C LEU A 124 -1.80 -4.29 6.34
N THR A 125 -1.94 -5.54 6.77
CA THR A 125 -0.95 -6.60 6.52
C THR A 125 -1.52 -7.89 5.94
N HIS A 126 -2.85 -7.96 5.74
CA HIS A 126 -3.56 -9.14 5.24
C HIS A 126 -3.79 -9.13 3.72
N TRP A 127 -2.88 -8.53 2.95
CA TRP A 127 -2.98 -8.39 1.48
C TRP A 127 -3.18 -9.69 0.73
N ALA A 128 -2.74 -10.82 1.29
CA ALA A 128 -2.89 -12.15 0.72
C ALA A 128 -4.35 -12.57 0.48
N TYR A 129 -5.30 -11.93 1.17
CA TYR A 129 -6.73 -12.19 1.01
C TYR A 129 -7.44 -11.15 0.13
N LEU A 130 -6.81 -10.01 -0.18
CA LEU A 130 -7.42 -8.96 -0.97
C LEU A 130 -7.24 -9.22 -2.47
N ASP A 131 -8.28 -8.92 -3.24
CA ASP A 131 -8.28 -8.90 -4.70
C ASP A 131 -8.34 -7.49 -5.27
N GLU A 132 -8.89 -6.52 -4.52
CA GLU A 132 -8.94 -5.11 -4.92
C GLU A 132 -9.04 -4.20 -3.67
N LEU A 133 -8.28 -3.11 -3.65
CA LEU A 133 -8.36 -2.07 -2.64
C LEU A 133 -8.98 -0.82 -3.25
N VAL A 134 -9.91 -0.19 -2.55
CA VAL A 134 -10.42 1.14 -2.89
C VAL A 134 -9.92 2.11 -1.83
N PHE A 135 -9.19 3.13 -2.25
CA PHE A 135 -8.73 4.21 -1.39
C PHE A 135 -9.90 5.16 -1.12
N TRP A 136 -10.61 4.89 -0.03
CA TRP A 136 -11.88 5.51 0.29
C TRP A 136 -11.69 6.91 0.87
N GLY A 137 -12.50 7.85 0.38
CA GLY A 137 -12.54 9.23 0.83
C GLY A 137 -13.32 10.09 -0.15
N GLY A 138 -13.24 11.40 0.00
CA GLY A 138 -14.06 12.36 -0.73
C GLY A 138 -15.21 12.87 0.13
N SER A 139 -15.47 14.16 0.04
CA SER A 139 -16.57 14.84 0.73
C SER A 139 -17.00 16.09 -0.02
N SER A 140 -18.24 16.53 0.21
CA SER A 140 -18.79 17.73 -0.45
C SER A 140 -18.04 19.02 -0.12
N GLY A 141 -17.35 19.09 1.03
CA GLY A 141 -16.59 20.26 1.48
C GLY A 141 -15.12 20.27 1.08
N GLU A 142 -14.54 19.11 0.79
CA GLU A 142 -13.11 18.97 0.46
C GLU A 142 -12.90 18.76 -1.04
N GLY A 143 -13.49 17.70 -1.60
CA GLY A 143 -13.32 17.25 -2.97
C GLY A 143 -13.94 15.88 -3.19
N LEU A 144 -14.32 15.58 -4.43
CA LEU A 144 -15.15 14.41 -4.78
C LEU A 144 -14.36 13.27 -5.42
N ILE A 145 -13.23 13.59 -6.02
CA ILE A 145 -12.38 12.67 -6.75
C ILE A 145 -11.06 12.62 -6.01
N LEU A 146 -10.69 11.46 -5.46
CA LEU A 146 -9.53 11.28 -4.60
C LEU A 146 -8.59 10.23 -5.20
N ALA A 147 -7.36 10.63 -5.50
CA ALA A 147 -6.30 9.69 -5.87
C ALA A 147 -5.65 9.08 -4.61
N PRO A 148 -5.27 7.79 -4.65
CA PRO A 148 -4.51 7.18 -3.56
C PRO A 148 -3.14 7.84 -3.40
N ASN A 149 -2.60 7.83 -2.18
CA ASN A 149 -1.21 8.21 -1.96
C ASN A 149 -0.26 7.05 -2.34
N ALA A 150 0.96 7.40 -2.76
CA ALA A 150 1.93 6.45 -3.28
C ALA A 150 2.26 5.27 -2.33
N PRO A 151 2.45 5.48 -1.01
CA PRO A 151 2.81 4.41 -0.09
C PRO A 151 1.81 3.26 -0.04
N ILE A 152 0.51 3.56 -0.19
CA ILE A 152 -0.54 2.54 -0.21
C ILE A 152 -0.50 1.74 -1.51
N VAL A 153 -0.37 2.41 -2.64
CA VAL A 153 -0.25 1.77 -3.94
C VAL A 153 1.00 0.90 -3.98
N ASP A 154 2.14 1.40 -3.50
CA ASP A 154 3.40 0.66 -3.47
C ASP A 154 3.30 -0.62 -2.62
N ALA A 155 2.67 -0.53 -1.44
CA ALA A 155 2.44 -1.68 -0.56
C ALA A 155 1.51 -2.71 -1.21
N ALA A 156 0.38 -2.26 -1.75
CA ALA A 156 -0.61 -3.12 -2.40
C ALA A 156 0.00 -3.80 -3.64
N HIS A 157 0.72 -3.05 -4.48
CA HIS A 157 1.40 -3.56 -5.68
C HIS A 157 2.48 -4.58 -5.35
N ARG A 158 3.28 -4.38 -4.30
CA ARG A 158 4.25 -5.38 -3.81
C ARG A 158 3.59 -6.72 -3.47
N HIS A 159 2.33 -6.66 -3.03
CA HIS A 159 1.49 -7.81 -2.73
C HIS A 159 0.52 -8.19 -3.86
N GLY A 160 0.64 -7.56 -5.04
CA GLY A 160 -0.15 -7.82 -6.25
C GLY A 160 -1.64 -7.50 -6.13
N VAL A 161 -2.00 -6.53 -5.30
CA VAL A 161 -3.37 -6.02 -5.13
C VAL A 161 -3.51 -4.70 -5.90
N PRO A 162 -4.43 -4.59 -6.87
CA PRO A 162 -4.72 -3.33 -7.53
C PRO A 162 -5.43 -2.35 -6.58
N VAL A 163 -5.15 -1.06 -6.75
CA VAL A 163 -5.70 0.05 -5.97
C VAL A 163 -6.51 0.98 -6.86
N LEU A 164 -7.77 1.19 -6.51
CA LEU A 164 -8.64 2.16 -7.14
C LEU A 164 -8.67 3.46 -6.33
N GLY A 165 -8.59 4.60 -7.01
CA GLY A 165 -9.03 5.88 -6.46
C GLY A 165 -10.55 5.93 -6.32
N ASN A 166 -11.07 6.97 -5.68
CA ASN A 166 -12.51 7.10 -5.44
C ASN A 166 -13.11 8.29 -6.18
N ILE A 167 -14.27 8.08 -6.80
CA ILE A 167 -15.15 9.13 -7.32
C ILE A 167 -16.43 9.06 -6.50
N PHE A 168 -16.59 9.97 -5.56
CA PHE A 168 -17.74 10.03 -4.67
C PHE A 168 -18.60 11.25 -4.96
N LEU A 169 -19.78 11.01 -5.52
CA LEU A 169 -20.83 12.01 -5.68
C LEU A 169 -21.77 11.88 -4.47
N PRO A 170 -21.67 12.75 -3.45
CA PRO A 170 -22.28 12.50 -2.15
C PRO A 170 -23.81 12.54 -2.19
N PRO A 171 -24.51 11.92 -1.22
CA PRO A 171 -25.93 12.16 -1.02
C PRO A 171 -26.22 13.64 -0.79
N THR A 172 -27.41 14.09 -1.18
CA THR A 172 -27.86 15.47 -0.96
C THR A 172 -27.88 15.84 0.52
N ALA A 173 -28.20 14.88 1.39
CA ALA A 173 -28.16 15.04 2.85
C ALA A 173 -26.76 15.39 3.41
N TYR A 174 -25.70 15.06 2.67
CA TYR A 174 -24.31 15.36 3.01
C TYR A 174 -23.71 16.42 2.08
N GLY A 175 -24.55 17.30 1.52
CA GLY A 175 -24.12 18.42 0.69
C GLY A 175 -23.84 18.07 -0.77
N GLY A 176 -24.24 16.89 -1.24
CA GLY A 176 -24.15 16.50 -2.64
C GLY A 176 -24.94 17.43 -3.57
N GLN A 177 -24.31 17.89 -4.64
CA GLN A 177 -24.92 18.77 -5.63
C GLN A 177 -24.98 18.09 -7.00
N LEU A 178 -26.18 18.06 -7.59
CA LEU A 178 -26.40 17.42 -8.89
C LEU A 178 -25.59 18.07 -10.02
N GLN A 179 -25.16 19.32 -9.84
CA GLN A 179 -24.25 20.00 -10.77
C GLN A 179 -22.93 19.24 -10.94
N TRP A 180 -22.35 18.68 -9.87
CA TRP A 180 -21.11 17.94 -9.96
C TRP A 180 -21.26 16.64 -10.77
N THR A 181 -22.40 15.97 -10.66
CA THR A 181 -22.73 14.83 -11.53
C THR A 181 -22.81 15.26 -12.99
N ARG A 182 -23.40 16.42 -13.29
CA ARG A 182 -23.50 16.96 -14.65
C ARG A 182 -22.13 17.35 -15.22
N ASP A 183 -21.29 17.97 -14.40
CA ASP A 183 -19.92 18.33 -14.79
C ASP A 183 -19.11 17.08 -15.12
N LEU A 184 -19.21 16.04 -14.28
CA LEU A 184 -18.50 14.77 -14.48
C LEU A 184 -18.82 14.12 -15.83
N VAL A 185 -20.10 14.14 -16.23
CA VAL A 185 -20.60 13.48 -17.44
C VAL A 185 -20.76 14.45 -18.62
N GLN A 186 -20.17 15.65 -18.55
CA GLN A 186 -20.24 16.61 -19.63
C GLN A 186 -19.51 16.08 -20.87
N LYS A 187 -20.15 16.20 -22.03
CA LYS A 187 -19.54 15.89 -23.32
C LYS A 187 -18.87 17.10 -23.95
N ASP A 188 -17.80 16.86 -24.70
CA ASP A 188 -17.26 17.85 -25.61
C ASP A 188 -18.06 17.91 -26.93
N SER A 189 -17.62 18.78 -27.84
CA SER A 189 -18.22 18.98 -29.17
C SER A 189 -18.10 17.76 -30.09
N SER A 190 -17.20 16.82 -29.79
CA SER A 190 -17.03 15.55 -30.51
C SER A 190 -17.86 14.42 -29.90
N GLY A 191 -18.54 14.67 -28.78
CA GLY A 191 -19.41 13.71 -28.10
C GLY A 191 -18.69 12.80 -27.09
N HIS A 192 -17.40 13.04 -26.84
CA HIS A 192 -16.58 12.33 -25.85
C HIS A 192 -16.75 12.91 -24.46
N TYR A 193 -16.36 12.15 -23.42
CA TYR A 193 -16.40 12.56 -22.02
C TYR A 193 -14.98 12.95 -21.55
N PRO A 194 -14.59 14.24 -21.56
CA PRO A 194 -13.20 14.63 -21.33
C PRO A 194 -12.67 14.24 -19.94
N LEU A 195 -13.55 14.24 -18.93
CA LEU A 195 -13.16 13.83 -17.57
C LEU A 195 -12.89 12.33 -17.46
N ALA A 196 -13.45 11.48 -18.33
CA ALA A 196 -13.08 10.06 -18.40
C ALA A 196 -11.61 9.92 -18.82
N ALA A 197 -11.18 10.65 -19.85
CA ALA A 197 -9.77 10.69 -20.27
C ALA A 197 -8.87 11.28 -19.19
N GLN A 198 -9.34 12.31 -18.47
CA GLN A 198 -8.60 12.95 -17.40
C GLN A 198 -8.34 12.01 -16.21
N LEU A 199 -9.33 11.23 -15.81
CA LEU A 199 -9.23 10.22 -14.76
C LEU A 199 -8.21 9.13 -15.12
N VAL A 200 -8.20 8.67 -16.37
CA VAL A 200 -7.22 7.69 -16.86
C VAL A 200 -5.81 8.27 -16.88
N ALA A 201 -5.67 9.55 -17.25
CA ALA A 201 -4.39 10.26 -17.22
C ALA A 201 -3.85 10.44 -15.80
N VAL A 202 -4.70 10.75 -14.82
CA VAL A 202 -4.32 10.82 -13.40
C VAL A 202 -3.83 9.45 -12.91
N ALA A 203 -4.62 8.40 -13.12
CA ALA A 203 -4.26 7.04 -12.71
C ALA A 203 -2.91 6.60 -13.32
N ALA A 204 -2.68 6.91 -14.60
CA ALA A 204 -1.42 6.61 -15.26
C ALA A 204 -0.23 7.43 -14.73
N ALA A 205 -0.42 8.72 -14.41
CA ALA A 205 0.64 9.58 -13.90
C ALA A 205 1.02 9.25 -12.45
N TYR A 206 0.04 8.86 -11.64
CA TYR A 206 0.23 8.50 -10.23
C TYR A 206 0.57 7.01 -10.05
N GLY A 207 0.32 6.17 -11.06
CA GLY A 207 0.67 4.76 -11.05
C GLY A 207 -0.29 3.85 -10.29
N PHE A 208 -1.58 4.16 -10.24
CA PHE A 208 -2.63 3.30 -9.65
C PHE A 208 -3.62 2.77 -10.71
N ASP A 209 -4.49 1.84 -10.33
CA ASP A 209 -5.12 0.91 -11.27
C ASP A 209 -6.53 1.30 -11.71
N GLY A 210 -7.01 2.50 -11.41
CA GLY A 210 -8.30 3.01 -11.90
C GLY A 210 -9.22 3.52 -10.81
N TRP A 211 -10.55 3.38 -10.98
CA TRP A 211 -11.52 4.17 -10.22
C TRP A 211 -12.74 3.39 -9.74
N PHE A 212 -13.08 3.59 -8.47
CA PHE A 212 -14.37 3.24 -7.89
C PHE A 212 -15.35 4.41 -8.08
N VAL A 213 -16.51 4.15 -8.69
CA VAL A 213 -17.51 5.16 -9.00
C VAL A 213 -18.71 4.99 -8.08
N ASN A 214 -18.85 5.92 -7.13
CA ASN A 214 -19.97 5.99 -6.21
C ASN A 214 -20.87 7.20 -6.51
N ALA A 215 -22.00 6.96 -7.16
CA ALA A 215 -22.94 7.99 -7.58
C ALA A 215 -24.21 8.02 -6.69
N GLU A 216 -24.17 8.78 -5.58
CA GLU A 216 -25.27 8.84 -4.60
C GLU A 216 -26.05 10.15 -4.59
N THR A 217 -25.71 11.10 -5.46
CA THR A 217 -26.43 12.38 -5.54
C THR A 217 -27.81 12.21 -6.19
N GLY A 218 -28.86 12.34 -5.38
CA GLY A 218 -30.26 12.28 -5.84
C GLY A 218 -30.69 13.47 -6.71
N GLY A 219 -31.88 13.35 -7.31
CA GLY A 219 -32.50 14.41 -8.14
C GLY A 219 -32.20 14.31 -9.64
N GLY A 220 -31.52 13.26 -10.09
CA GLY A 220 -31.27 12.98 -11.50
C GLY A 220 -32.51 12.51 -12.27
N ASN A 221 -32.37 12.41 -13.60
CA ASN A 221 -33.40 11.96 -14.53
C ASN A 221 -32.80 11.01 -15.58
N THR A 222 -33.64 10.45 -16.46
CA THR A 222 -33.20 9.46 -17.47
C THR A 222 -32.10 10.00 -18.39
N ALA A 223 -32.11 11.30 -18.70
CA ALA A 223 -31.06 11.93 -19.50
C ALA A 223 -29.71 11.87 -18.78
N LEU A 224 -29.68 12.18 -17.47
CA LEU A 224 -28.48 12.08 -16.64
C LEU A 224 -28.06 10.62 -16.44
N GLY A 225 -29.00 9.69 -16.28
CA GLY A 225 -28.76 8.24 -16.26
C GLY A 225 -28.06 7.75 -17.53
N THR A 226 -28.56 8.18 -18.69
CA THR A 226 -27.95 7.87 -19.99
C THR A 226 -26.55 8.47 -20.11
N ALA A 227 -26.36 9.72 -19.65
CA ALA A 227 -25.07 10.38 -19.67
C ALA A 227 -24.04 9.69 -18.77
N MET A 228 -24.42 9.30 -17.55
CA MET A 228 -23.56 8.55 -16.63
C MET A 228 -23.18 7.17 -17.19
N LEU A 229 -24.13 6.45 -17.79
CA LEU A 229 -23.84 5.18 -18.42
C LEU A 229 -22.84 5.32 -19.58
N GLY A 230 -22.99 6.37 -20.41
CA GLY A 230 -22.03 6.67 -21.46
C GLY A 230 -20.64 7.03 -20.91
N PHE A 231 -20.59 7.82 -19.83
CA PHE A 231 -19.35 8.16 -19.15
C PHE A 231 -18.63 6.92 -18.62
N VAL A 232 -19.32 6.02 -17.91
CA VAL A 232 -18.73 4.79 -17.37
C VAL A 232 -18.22 3.89 -18.50
N LYS A 233 -18.95 3.78 -19.62
CA LYS A 233 -18.49 3.03 -20.81
C LYS A 233 -17.21 3.60 -21.39
N GLU A 234 -17.13 4.92 -21.56
CA GLU A 234 -15.94 5.57 -22.10
C GLU A 234 -14.76 5.47 -21.12
N LEU A 235 -14.98 5.72 -19.84
CA LEU A 235 -13.98 5.54 -18.78
C LEU A 235 -13.43 4.12 -18.80
N LYS A 236 -14.30 3.11 -18.86
CA LYS A 236 -13.88 1.70 -18.90
C LYS A 236 -13.05 1.37 -20.15
N ALA A 237 -13.46 1.85 -21.32
CA ALA A 237 -12.73 1.62 -22.56
C ALA A 237 -11.33 2.25 -22.54
N LEU A 238 -11.22 3.50 -22.06
CA LEU A 238 -9.95 4.21 -21.94
C LEU A 238 -9.05 3.60 -20.85
N ALA A 239 -9.64 3.22 -19.71
CA ALA A 239 -8.94 2.58 -18.61
C ALA A 239 -8.33 1.24 -19.04
N ALA A 240 -9.11 0.38 -19.72
CA ALA A 240 -8.63 -0.92 -20.19
C ALA A 240 -7.42 -0.80 -21.13
N ALA A 241 -7.36 0.24 -21.98
CA ALA A 241 -6.23 0.51 -22.86
C ALA A 241 -4.92 0.86 -22.11
N LYS A 242 -5.01 1.15 -20.80
CA LYS A 242 -3.89 1.42 -19.90
C LYS A 242 -3.70 0.34 -18.83
N GLY A 243 -4.45 -0.77 -18.90
CA GLY A 243 -4.45 -1.82 -17.86
C GLY A 243 -5.17 -1.40 -16.57
N GLN A 244 -5.95 -0.31 -16.60
CA GLN A 244 -6.74 0.19 -15.47
C GLN A 244 -8.16 -0.41 -15.49
N ARG A 245 -8.88 -0.25 -14.38
CA ARG A 245 -10.20 -0.85 -14.10
C ARG A 245 -11.19 0.16 -13.51
N VAL A 246 -12.48 -0.18 -13.59
CA VAL A 246 -13.58 0.64 -13.09
C VAL A 246 -14.55 -0.22 -12.30
N THR A 247 -14.76 0.08 -11.02
CA THR A 247 -15.79 -0.58 -10.19
C THR A 247 -16.96 0.37 -9.97
N TRP A 248 -18.19 -0.12 -10.18
CA TRP A 248 -19.42 0.67 -10.01
C TRP A 248 -20.13 0.34 -8.70
N TYR A 249 -20.61 1.35 -7.96
CA TYR A 249 -21.45 1.13 -6.78
C TYR A 249 -22.95 1.12 -7.12
N ASP A 250 -23.69 0.14 -6.60
CA ASP A 250 -25.14 0.00 -6.73
C ASP A 250 -25.90 1.14 -6.04
N ALA A 251 -25.98 2.31 -6.68
CA ALA A 251 -26.74 3.47 -6.19
C ALA A 251 -27.60 4.13 -7.30
N MET A 252 -26.97 4.82 -8.25
CA MET A 252 -27.68 5.45 -9.37
C MET A 252 -28.18 4.39 -10.37
N THR A 253 -29.47 4.43 -10.68
CA THR A 253 -30.09 3.51 -11.66
C THR A 253 -29.98 4.05 -13.08
N VAL A 254 -30.29 3.22 -14.09
CA VAL A 254 -30.35 3.63 -15.50
C VAL A 254 -31.33 4.78 -15.76
N ASN A 255 -32.31 4.98 -14.87
CA ASN A 255 -33.26 6.07 -14.92
C ASN A 255 -32.71 7.38 -14.31
N GLY A 256 -31.48 7.36 -13.79
CA GLY A 256 -30.81 8.49 -13.18
C GLY A 256 -31.26 8.83 -11.76
N THR A 257 -32.19 8.06 -11.20
CA THR A 257 -32.57 8.15 -9.78
C THR A 257 -31.61 7.32 -8.93
N VAL A 258 -31.31 7.81 -7.72
CA VAL A 258 -30.58 7.03 -6.71
C VAL A 258 -31.56 6.09 -6.02
N SER A 259 -31.36 4.79 -6.23
CA SER A 259 -32.12 3.73 -5.62
C SER A 259 -31.24 2.49 -5.60
N TRP A 260 -30.62 2.23 -4.46
CA TRP A 260 -29.79 1.05 -4.31
C TRP A 260 -30.65 -0.21 -4.24
N GLN A 261 -30.26 -1.24 -4.98
CA GLN A 261 -31.07 -2.41 -5.22
C GLN A 261 -30.77 -3.55 -4.24
N GLY A 262 -29.57 -3.59 -3.66
CA GLY A 262 -29.09 -4.77 -2.92
C GLY A 262 -29.06 -6.02 -3.82
N ALA A 263 -28.90 -5.80 -5.13
CA ALA A 263 -29.04 -6.80 -6.18
C ALA A 263 -28.47 -6.30 -7.51
N LEU A 264 -28.04 -7.22 -8.38
CA LEU A 264 -27.93 -6.99 -9.81
C LEU A 264 -29.30 -7.26 -10.48
N ASN A 265 -29.92 -6.23 -11.05
CA ASN A 265 -31.23 -6.35 -11.72
C ASN A 265 -31.37 -5.40 -12.92
N SER A 266 -32.58 -5.24 -13.46
CA SER A 266 -32.83 -4.40 -14.64
C SER A 266 -32.50 -2.91 -14.44
N GLN A 267 -32.49 -2.42 -13.20
CA GLN A 267 -32.22 -1.02 -12.87
C GLN A 267 -30.73 -0.65 -12.92
N ASN A 268 -29.83 -1.62 -12.76
CA ASN A 268 -28.39 -1.38 -12.69
C ASN A 268 -27.54 -2.32 -13.59
N GLN A 269 -28.14 -3.32 -14.25
CA GLN A 269 -27.40 -4.26 -15.11
C GLN A 269 -26.57 -3.59 -16.21
N ALA A 270 -27.02 -2.44 -16.73
CA ALA A 270 -26.29 -1.72 -17.77
C ALA A 270 -24.98 -1.14 -17.24
N PHE A 271 -24.95 -0.69 -15.98
CA PHE A 271 -23.73 -0.24 -15.31
C PHE A 271 -22.81 -1.40 -15.00
N PHE A 272 -23.35 -2.54 -14.56
CA PHE A 272 -22.55 -3.76 -14.42
C PHE A 272 -21.88 -4.09 -15.76
N GLN A 273 -22.61 -4.16 -16.88
CA GLN A 273 -22.02 -4.41 -18.20
C GLN A 273 -21.01 -3.34 -18.66
N ALA A 274 -21.12 -2.11 -18.15
CA ALA A 274 -20.22 -1.01 -18.51
C ALA A 274 -18.96 -0.92 -17.63
N ALA A 275 -18.89 -1.65 -16.50
CA ALA A 275 -17.80 -1.61 -15.53
C ALA A 275 -17.04 -2.94 -15.46
N ASP A 276 -15.86 -2.95 -14.82
CA ASP A 276 -15.13 -4.18 -14.48
C ASP A 276 -15.84 -5.01 -13.43
N ASP A 277 -16.36 -4.39 -12.39
CA ASP A 277 -17.03 -5.05 -11.29
C ASP A 277 -18.15 -4.15 -10.74
N MET A 278 -19.03 -4.72 -9.91
CA MET A 278 -20.05 -3.95 -9.20
C MET A 278 -20.03 -4.25 -7.71
N PHE A 279 -19.97 -3.21 -6.89
CA PHE A 279 -20.25 -3.29 -5.47
C PHE A 279 -21.75 -3.20 -5.24
N VAL A 280 -22.33 -4.27 -4.69
CA VAL A 280 -23.74 -4.39 -4.39
C VAL A 280 -24.01 -3.80 -3.00
N ASP A 281 -24.97 -2.89 -2.92
CA ASP A 281 -25.34 -2.20 -1.68
C ASP A 281 -25.73 -3.18 -0.56
N PHE A 282 -25.55 -2.73 0.69
CA PHE A 282 -25.71 -3.51 1.91
C PHE A 282 -27.11 -4.14 2.12
N ARG A 283 -28.18 -3.65 1.45
CA ARG A 283 -29.57 -4.14 1.59
C ARG A 283 -29.87 -5.42 0.81
N TRP A 284 -28.87 -6.27 0.61
CA TRP A 284 -29.07 -7.55 -0.04
C TRP A 284 -29.71 -8.58 0.90
N SER A 285 -30.19 -9.68 0.32
CA SER A 285 -30.67 -10.88 1.00
C SER A 285 -30.12 -12.13 0.31
N ALA A 286 -30.25 -13.31 0.93
CA ALA A 286 -29.86 -14.56 0.29
C ALA A 286 -30.52 -14.77 -1.08
N ALA A 287 -31.79 -14.39 -1.21
CA ALA A 287 -32.52 -14.48 -2.48
C ALA A 287 -32.00 -13.49 -3.52
N THR A 288 -31.73 -12.23 -3.14
CA THR A 288 -31.26 -11.22 -4.10
C THR A 288 -29.82 -11.46 -4.54
N LEU A 289 -28.93 -11.96 -3.67
CA LEU A 289 -27.58 -12.35 -4.09
C LEU A 289 -27.59 -13.57 -5.01
N ALA A 290 -28.43 -14.57 -4.73
CA ALA A 290 -28.56 -15.74 -5.61
C ALA A 290 -29.12 -15.37 -6.99
N SER A 291 -30.12 -14.49 -7.06
CA SER A 291 -30.66 -13.99 -8.33
C SER A 291 -29.62 -13.12 -9.06
N SER A 292 -28.82 -12.33 -8.33
CA SER A 292 -27.72 -11.53 -8.89
C SER A 292 -26.65 -12.41 -9.53
N GLY A 293 -26.20 -13.47 -8.84
CA GLY A 293 -25.24 -14.42 -9.40
C GLY A 293 -25.77 -15.16 -10.63
N THR A 294 -27.07 -15.47 -10.66
CA THR A 294 -27.74 -16.05 -11.84
C THR A 294 -27.79 -15.04 -12.99
N LYS A 295 -28.13 -13.78 -12.70
CA LYS A 295 -28.20 -12.70 -13.67
C LYS A 295 -26.83 -12.40 -14.27
N ALA A 296 -25.77 -12.38 -13.46
CA ALA A 296 -24.40 -12.23 -13.95
C ALA A 296 -24.06 -13.32 -14.98
N ALA A 297 -24.38 -14.58 -14.67
CA ALA A 297 -24.16 -15.70 -15.61
C ALA A 297 -24.97 -15.55 -16.91
N GLN A 298 -26.23 -15.09 -16.84
CA GLN A 298 -27.04 -14.79 -18.03
C GLN A 298 -26.45 -13.67 -18.90
N LEU A 299 -25.69 -12.75 -18.30
CA LEU A 299 -24.97 -11.69 -19.00
C LEU A 299 -23.59 -12.14 -19.49
N GLY A 300 -23.23 -13.42 -19.34
CA GLY A 300 -21.91 -13.96 -19.72
C GLY A 300 -20.77 -13.51 -18.79
N ARG A 301 -21.11 -13.09 -17.57
CA ARG A 301 -20.19 -12.51 -16.59
C ARG A 301 -20.07 -13.39 -15.34
N SER A 302 -18.95 -13.29 -14.65
CA SER A 302 -18.74 -14.07 -13.43
C SER A 302 -19.56 -13.52 -12.28
N ARG A 303 -20.18 -14.40 -11.48
CA ARG A 303 -20.85 -13.99 -10.23
C ARG A 303 -19.88 -13.41 -9.19
N TYR A 304 -18.58 -13.68 -9.34
CA TYR A 304 -17.53 -13.14 -8.47
C TYR A 304 -17.09 -11.73 -8.88
N GLU A 305 -17.67 -11.17 -9.94
CA GLU A 305 -17.58 -9.74 -10.32
C GLU A 305 -18.61 -8.85 -9.60
N LEU A 306 -19.38 -9.45 -8.69
CA LEU A 306 -20.27 -8.77 -7.75
C LEU A 306 -19.67 -8.83 -6.35
N TRP A 307 -19.42 -7.68 -5.74
CA TRP A 307 -18.98 -7.56 -4.34
C TRP A 307 -20.20 -7.31 -3.46
N ALA A 308 -20.68 -8.32 -2.72
CA ALA A 308 -21.73 -8.12 -1.74
C ALA A 308 -21.21 -7.25 -0.60
N GLY A 309 -21.78 -6.04 -0.45
CA GLY A 309 -21.34 -5.07 0.54
C GLY A 309 -21.57 -5.57 1.96
N VAL A 310 -20.53 -5.50 2.78
CA VAL A 310 -20.57 -5.77 4.23
C VAL A 310 -20.08 -4.52 4.94
N ASP A 311 -21.00 -3.86 5.64
CA ASP A 311 -20.67 -2.70 6.48
C ASP A 311 -20.05 -3.18 7.79
N VAL A 312 -18.77 -2.84 7.96
CA VAL A 312 -17.98 -3.14 9.16
C VAL A 312 -17.55 -1.88 9.90
N GLU A 313 -17.99 -0.68 9.48
CA GLU A 313 -17.50 0.60 9.99
C GLU A 313 -17.75 0.76 11.49
N SER A 314 -18.91 0.32 11.97
CA SER A 314 -19.32 0.52 13.36
C SER A 314 -18.98 -0.66 14.28
N ASN A 315 -19.08 -1.89 13.79
CA ASN A 315 -19.03 -3.08 14.63
C ASN A 315 -18.07 -4.17 14.14
N GLY A 316 -17.38 -3.97 13.01
CA GLY A 316 -16.28 -4.85 12.63
C GLY A 316 -16.63 -6.32 12.52
N SER A 317 -15.78 -7.15 13.14
CA SER A 317 -16.02 -8.59 13.27
C SER A 317 -17.21 -8.96 14.17
N GLY A 318 -17.83 -7.98 14.84
CA GLY A 318 -19.08 -8.14 15.58
C GLY A 318 -20.33 -7.92 14.73
N SER A 319 -20.22 -7.44 13.48
CA SER A 319 -21.36 -7.26 12.59
C SER A 319 -22.09 -8.58 12.32
N SER A 320 -23.43 -8.56 12.44
CA SER A 320 -24.27 -9.72 12.10
C SER A 320 -24.44 -9.81 10.59
N VAL A 321 -23.86 -10.85 9.99
CA VAL A 321 -23.85 -11.06 8.53
C VAL A 321 -24.37 -12.45 8.23
N ASN A 322 -25.30 -12.56 7.28
CA ASN A 322 -25.72 -13.86 6.75
C ASN A 322 -24.66 -14.40 5.78
N TRP A 323 -23.60 -14.99 6.30
CA TRP A 323 -22.46 -15.47 5.51
C TRP A 323 -22.82 -16.52 4.46
N ASP A 324 -23.81 -17.37 4.73
CA ASP A 324 -24.24 -18.40 3.78
C ASP A 324 -24.97 -17.81 2.55
N ALA A 325 -25.37 -16.54 2.60
CA ALA A 325 -25.85 -15.78 1.44
C ALA A 325 -24.72 -15.39 0.46
N ILE A 326 -23.47 -15.29 0.94
CA ILE A 326 -22.31 -14.84 0.15
C ILE A 326 -21.34 -15.99 -0.10
N VAL A 327 -20.82 -16.59 0.98
CA VAL A 327 -19.76 -17.61 1.02
C VAL A 327 -20.17 -18.81 1.89
N PRO A 328 -21.18 -19.60 1.44
CA PRO A 328 -21.59 -20.82 2.13
C PRO A 328 -20.47 -21.86 2.16
N THR A 329 -20.31 -22.58 3.28
CA THR A 329 -19.22 -23.57 3.46
C THR A 329 -19.40 -24.82 2.59
N GLY A 330 -20.64 -25.29 2.44
CA GLY A 330 -20.98 -26.58 1.82
C GLY A 330 -21.24 -26.55 0.30
N LYS A 331 -21.17 -25.38 -0.36
CA LYS A 331 -21.41 -25.23 -1.80
C LYS A 331 -20.56 -24.11 -2.39
N ALA A 332 -20.59 -23.95 -3.71
CA ALA A 332 -19.90 -22.85 -4.37
C ALA A 332 -20.38 -21.49 -3.85
N HIS A 333 -19.46 -20.54 -3.72
CA HIS A 333 -19.78 -19.18 -3.30
C HIS A 333 -20.78 -18.51 -4.26
N ILE A 334 -21.61 -17.63 -3.72
CA ILE A 334 -22.70 -16.96 -4.44
C ILE A 334 -22.19 -15.69 -5.14
N THR A 335 -21.40 -14.89 -4.44
CA THR A 335 -20.78 -13.64 -4.92
C THR A 335 -19.43 -13.45 -4.21
N SER A 336 -18.74 -12.34 -4.51
CA SER A 336 -17.56 -11.88 -3.76
C SER A 336 -17.96 -11.03 -2.55
N ILE A 337 -17.01 -10.72 -1.67
CA ILE A 337 -17.25 -9.89 -0.48
C ILE A 337 -16.65 -8.50 -0.70
N GLY A 338 -17.41 -7.43 -0.40
CA GLY A 338 -16.91 -6.06 -0.36
C GLY A 338 -16.97 -5.50 1.05
N PHE A 339 -15.83 -5.36 1.73
CA PHE A 339 -15.79 -4.75 3.07
C PHE A 339 -15.76 -3.24 2.99
N TYR A 340 -16.74 -2.59 3.59
CA TYR A 340 -16.78 -1.14 3.77
C TYR A 340 -16.20 -0.77 5.14
N ARG A 341 -15.07 -0.05 5.13
CA ARG A 341 -14.35 0.53 6.29
C ARG A 341 -13.73 -0.48 7.26
N PRO A 342 -12.94 -1.47 6.80
CA PRO A 342 -12.30 -2.42 7.71
C PRO A 342 -11.16 -1.82 8.53
N GLU A 343 -10.75 -0.56 8.30
CA GLU A 343 -9.88 0.16 9.24
C GLU A 343 -10.53 0.34 10.63
N TRP A 344 -11.80 -0.05 10.79
CA TRP A 344 -12.41 -0.37 12.08
C TRP A 344 -11.46 -1.17 13.00
N THR A 345 -10.68 -2.12 12.48
CA THR A 345 -9.76 -2.95 13.31
C THR A 345 -8.75 -2.11 14.09
N ARG A 346 -8.42 -0.91 13.60
CA ARG A 346 -7.71 0.11 14.37
C ARG A 346 -8.67 1.05 15.10
N ASN A 347 -9.68 1.56 14.41
CA ASN A 347 -10.48 2.71 14.87
C ASN A 347 -11.38 2.41 16.08
N HIS A 348 -11.78 1.15 16.29
CA HIS A 348 -12.55 0.75 17.47
C HIS A 348 -11.72 0.71 18.77
N LEU A 349 -10.39 0.63 18.65
CA LEU A 349 -9.50 0.67 19.81
C LEU A 349 -9.41 2.09 20.37
N PRO A 350 -9.29 2.27 21.70
CA PRO A 350 -9.23 3.60 22.31
C PRO A 350 -8.10 4.47 21.75
N ALA A 351 -8.47 5.61 21.15
CA ALA A 351 -7.52 6.56 20.59
C ALA A 351 -6.55 7.07 21.67
N GLY A 352 -5.27 7.21 21.31
CA GLY A 352 -4.21 7.65 22.23
C GLY A 352 -3.71 6.59 23.22
N GLN A 353 -4.34 5.40 23.26
CA GLN A 353 -3.89 4.27 24.10
C GLN A 353 -3.51 3.03 23.28
N ARG A 354 -4.06 2.88 22.07
CA ARG A 354 -3.75 1.74 21.20
C ARG A 354 -2.29 1.71 20.74
N THR A 355 -1.70 0.53 20.83
CA THR A 355 -0.36 0.24 20.32
C THR A 355 -0.41 -0.39 18.92
N PRO A 356 0.71 -0.43 18.18
CA PRO A 356 0.82 -1.23 16.97
C PRO A 356 0.42 -2.70 17.18
N GLU A 357 0.80 -3.30 18.32
CA GLU A 357 0.45 -4.67 18.69
C GLU A 357 -1.06 -4.86 18.86
N ASP A 358 -1.76 -3.95 19.55
CA ASP A 358 -3.21 -4.02 19.73
C ASP A 358 -3.94 -3.98 18.37
N PHE A 359 -3.47 -3.13 17.46
CA PHE A 359 -4.00 -3.06 16.10
C PHE A 359 -3.79 -4.38 15.35
N HIS A 360 -2.56 -4.92 15.32
CA HIS A 360 -2.29 -6.16 14.59
C HIS A 360 -3.07 -7.35 15.17
N ALA A 361 -3.28 -7.40 16.49
CA ALA A 361 -4.11 -8.43 17.11
C ALA A 361 -5.59 -8.33 16.69
N ALA A 362 -6.14 -7.11 16.63
CA ALA A 362 -7.50 -6.89 16.14
C ALA A 362 -7.63 -7.18 14.63
N ASP A 363 -6.61 -6.84 13.84
CA ASP A 363 -6.58 -7.14 12.40
C ASP A 363 -6.49 -8.66 12.16
N ASP A 364 -5.62 -9.38 12.88
CA ASP A 364 -5.52 -10.85 12.83
C ASP A 364 -6.88 -11.51 13.17
N ARG A 365 -7.60 -11.00 14.17
CA ARG A 365 -8.95 -11.48 14.51
C ARG A 365 -9.95 -11.30 13.36
N PHE A 366 -9.90 -10.16 12.67
CA PHE A 366 -10.80 -9.84 11.56
C PHE A 366 -10.52 -10.71 10.33
N TRP A 367 -9.24 -10.87 9.97
CA TRP A 367 -8.83 -11.52 8.72
C TRP A 367 -8.64 -13.04 8.84
N SER A 368 -8.17 -13.54 9.99
CA SER A 368 -7.91 -14.97 10.24
C SER A 368 -8.98 -15.66 11.09
N GLY A 369 -9.80 -14.91 11.82
CA GLY A 369 -10.87 -15.45 12.67
C GLY A 369 -10.43 -15.69 14.12
N ARG A 370 -11.35 -16.17 14.98
CA ARG A 370 -11.11 -16.29 16.43
C ARG A 370 -9.98 -17.25 16.79
N SER A 371 -9.70 -18.24 15.96
CA SER A 371 -8.61 -19.19 16.20
C SER A 371 -7.22 -18.56 16.12
N LEU A 372 -7.08 -17.43 15.41
CA LEU A 372 -5.80 -16.79 15.07
C LEU A 372 -4.80 -17.78 14.40
N ASP A 373 -5.34 -18.83 13.80
CA ASP A 373 -4.62 -19.87 13.08
C ASP A 373 -5.46 -20.23 11.84
N PRO A 374 -5.12 -19.69 10.66
CA PRO A 374 -5.91 -19.92 9.45
C PRO A 374 -5.80 -21.36 8.95
N ALA A 375 -4.93 -22.22 9.50
CA ALA A 375 -4.93 -23.64 9.21
C ALA A 375 -5.89 -24.46 10.09
N ARG A 376 -6.34 -23.88 11.21
CA ARG A 376 -7.30 -24.49 12.14
C ARG A 376 -8.40 -23.49 12.49
N PRO A 377 -9.30 -23.18 11.53
CA PRO A 377 -10.37 -22.22 11.76
C PRO A 377 -11.34 -22.69 12.85
N ASP A 378 -11.83 -21.76 13.67
CA ASP A 378 -12.91 -22.01 14.64
C ASP A 378 -14.27 -22.02 13.91
N ALA A 379 -14.84 -23.22 13.71
CA ALA A 379 -16.12 -23.38 13.02
C ALA A 379 -17.32 -22.79 13.79
N SER A 380 -17.16 -22.48 15.08
CA SER A 380 -18.17 -21.84 15.92
C SER A 380 -18.14 -20.30 15.88
N ASP A 381 -17.17 -19.73 15.16
CA ASP A 381 -17.06 -18.28 15.03
C ASP A 381 -18.20 -17.74 14.15
N PRO A 382 -19.07 -16.85 14.67
CA PRO A 382 -20.11 -16.22 13.86
C PRO A 382 -19.52 -15.27 12.81
N TRP A 383 -18.28 -14.79 13.01
CA TRP A 383 -17.55 -14.02 12.02
C TRP A 383 -16.86 -14.94 11.03
N ARG A 384 -17.31 -14.93 9.77
CA ARG A 384 -16.66 -15.71 8.70
C ARG A 384 -15.49 -14.93 8.12
N ALA A 385 -14.35 -15.06 8.77
CA ALA A 385 -13.12 -14.38 8.37
C ALA A 385 -12.71 -14.72 6.91
N PRO A 386 -12.07 -13.78 6.19
CA PRO A 386 -11.54 -14.02 4.84
C PRO A 386 -10.71 -15.30 4.71
N ALA A 387 -9.83 -15.59 5.67
CA ALA A 387 -9.00 -16.79 5.66
C ALA A 387 -9.76 -18.12 5.67
N VAL A 388 -11.02 -18.13 6.11
CA VAL A 388 -11.85 -19.34 6.12
C VAL A 388 -12.67 -19.50 4.84
N SER A 389 -12.75 -18.45 4.02
CA SER A 389 -13.58 -18.42 2.81
C SER A 389 -12.73 -18.48 1.55
N VAL A 390 -11.70 -17.66 1.44
CA VAL A 390 -10.88 -17.53 0.23
C VAL A 390 -9.46 -18.05 0.48
N ALA A 391 -8.90 -18.75 -0.50
CA ALA A 391 -7.50 -19.17 -0.43
C ALA A 391 -6.58 -17.94 -0.44
N ASP A 392 -5.49 -17.99 0.32
CA ASP A 392 -4.47 -16.93 0.33
C ASP A 392 -3.72 -16.82 -1.02
N ARG A 393 -3.02 -15.70 -1.21
CA ARG A 393 -2.15 -15.42 -2.36
C ARG A 393 -0.74 -15.12 -1.90
N SER A 394 0.23 -15.37 -2.77
CA SER A 394 1.63 -15.01 -2.56
C SER A 394 2.24 -14.40 -3.81
N THR A 395 3.16 -13.46 -3.61
CA THR A 395 4.00 -12.85 -4.66
C THR A 395 5.45 -13.35 -4.61
N VAL A 396 5.79 -14.19 -3.63
CA VAL A 396 7.15 -14.69 -3.41
C VAL A 396 7.46 -15.81 -4.40
N SER A 397 7.93 -15.44 -5.60
CA SER A 397 8.09 -16.34 -6.74
C SER A 397 9.43 -16.21 -7.49
N SER A 398 10.33 -15.36 -7.00
CA SER A 398 11.65 -15.12 -7.61
C SER A 398 12.72 -14.85 -6.56
N VAL A 399 13.97 -15.20 -6.89
CA VAL A 399 15.16 -14.88 -6.11
C VAL A 399 15.84 -13.62 -6.71
N PRO A 400 16.36 -12.68 -5.89
CA PRO A 400 16.34 -12.70 -4.43
C PRO A 400 14.97 -12.35 -3.85
N PHE A 401 14.74 -12.83 -2.64
CA PHE A 401 13.61 -12.46 -1.80
C PHE A 401 14.12 -12.17 -0.39
N ALA A 402 13.67 -11.10 0.26
CA ALA A 402 13.88 -10.92 1.69
C ALA A 402 12.72 -10.20 2.36
N SER A 403 12.67 -10.35 3.68
CA SER A 403 11.76 -9.63 4.57
C SER A 403 12.45 -9.44 5.90
N VAL A 404 12.44 -8.22 6.42
CA VAL A 404 12.86 -7.87 7.79
C VAL A 404 11.64 -7.70 8.70
N PHE A 405 10.47 -8.15 8.23
CA PHE A 405 9.19 -8.08 8.92
C PHE A 405 8.77 -6.65 9.26
N ASN A 406 9.18 -5.68 8.43
CA ASN A 406 8.74 -4.30 8.56
C ASN A 406 7.26 -4.20 8.17
N THR A 407 6.41 -3.84 9.14
CA THR A 407 4.97 -3.71 8.96
C THR A 407 4.54 -2.38 8.30
N GLY A 408 5.49 -1.49 8.00
CA GLY A 408 5.24 -0.17 7.39
C GLY A 408 4.93 0.92 8.41
N HIS A 409 5.07 0.62 9.70
CA HIS A 409 5.07 1.58 10.80
C HIS A 409 5.94 1.07 11.97
N GLY A 410 6.25 1.93 12.92
CA GLY A 410 7.03 1.53 14.09
C GLY A 410 7.20 2.64 15.12
N LEU A 411 7.51 2.24 16.35
CA LEU A 411 7.78 3.17 17.45
C LEU A 411 9.17 3.80 17.33
N ARG A 412 10.08 3.11 16.65
CA ARG A 412 11.45 3.52 16.34
C ARG A 412 11.83 3.00 14.95
N TRP A 413 12.95 3.46 14.43
CA TRP A 413 13.60 2.87 13.26
C TRP A 413 14.93 2.23 13.65
N TYR A 414 15.12 0.98 13.27
CA TYR A 414 16.30 0.18 13.52
C TYR A 414 17.11 -0.04 12.24
N GLU A 415 18.42 -0.04 12.35
CA GLU A 415 19.38 -0.49 11.33
C GLU A 415 20.41 -1.39 12.01
N ASP A 416 20.54 -2.62 11.50
CA ASP A 416 21.44 -3.64 12.05
C ASP A 416 21.29 -3.84 13.56
N GLY A 417 20.04 -3.78 14.04
CA GLY A 417 19.67 -3.93 15.45
C GLY A 417 19.86 -2.67 16.31
N ALA A 418 20.40 -1.59 15.75
CA ALA A 418 20.62 -0.32 16.46
C ALA A 418 19.54 0.70 16.10
N VAL A 419 19.08 1.47 17.09
CA VAL A 419 18.12 2.56 16.86
C VAL A 419 18.82 3.72 16.15
N THR A 420 18.36 4.08 14.95
CA THR A 420 18.84 5.27 14.21
C THR A 420 17.79 6.39 14.16
N SER A 421 16.56 6.12 14.62
CA SER A 421 15.57 7.14 14.96
C SER A 421 14.68 6.66 16.10
N ASP A 422 14.56 7.46 17.16
CA ASP A 422 13.64 7.24 18.28
C ASP A 422 12.21 7.76 18.01
N ALA A 423 11.95 8.32 16.82
CA ALA A 423 10.64 8.85 16.47
C ALA A 423 9.72 7.73 15.95
N ALA A 424 8.47 7.77 16.39
CA ALA A 424 7.41 6.95 15.82
C ALA A 424 7.11 7.38 14.37
N TRP A 425 6.74 6.43 13.51
CA TRP A 425 6.60 6.66 12.08
C TRP A 425 5.61 5.68 11.44
N ASN A 426 4.99 6.10 10.33
CA ASN A 426 4.33 5.22 9.37
C ASN A 426 4.71 5.64 7.94
N HIS A 427 4.92 4.64 7.08
CA HIS A 427 5.06 4.79 5.62
C HIS A 427 4.85 3.41 4.99
N LEU A 428 3.61 3.08 4.58
CA LEU A 428 3.28 1.74 4.08
C LEU A 428 4.10 1.28 2.87
N GLY A 429 4.61 2.19 2.03
CA GLY A 429 5.50 1.84 0.93
C GLY A 429 6.79 1.12 1.37
N LEU A 430 7.18 1.24 2.65
CA LEU A 430 8.32 0.52 3.25
C LEU A 430 7.96 -0.88 3.75
N GLN A 431 6.66 -1.23 3.82
CA GLN A 431 6.19 -2.51 4.30
C GLN A 431 6.74 -3.67 3.44
N ASP A 432 7.17 -4.73 4.13
CA ASP A 432 7.68 -5.93 3.49
C ASP A 432 6.56 -6.83 2.98
N ARG A 433 6.95 -7.84 2.19
CA ARG A 433 6.09 -9.00 2.00
C ARG A 433 6.06 -9.74 3.34
N LEU A 434 4.92 -9.72 4.02
CA LEU A 434 4.73 -10.35 5.34
C LEU A 434 4.16 -11.77 5.20
N PRO A 435 4.30 -12.63 6.23
CA PRO A 435 3.65 -13.93 6.27
C PRO A 435 2.14 -13.83 6.01
N SER A 436 1.62 -14.57 5.02
CA SER A 436 0.19 -14.55 4.69
C SER A 436 -0.67 -15.25 5.73
N ARG A 437 -0.12 -16.27 6.40
CA ARG A 437 -0.84 -17.19 7.30
C ARG A 437 -0.46 -16.93 8.75
N ARG A 438 -1.16 -16.00 9.39
CA ARG A 438 -0.80 -15.49 10.73
C ARG A 438 -1.78 -15.98 11.80
N TRP A 439 -1.36 -16.86 12.72
CA TRP A 439 -0.11 -17.67 12.67
C TRP A 439 -0.41 -19.15 12.67
N VAL A 440 0.07 -19.83 11.62
CA VAL A 440 0.06 -21.28 11.54
C VAL A 440 1.24 -21.80 12.34
N VAL A 441 0.91 -22.38 13.50
CA VAL A 441 1.88 -22.93 14.46
C VAL A 441 1.60 -24.42 14.64
N ARG A 442 2.56 -25.25 14.26
CA ARG A 442 2.45 -26.71 14.25
C ARG A 442 3.27 -27.28 15.40
N THR A 443 2.58 -27.89 16.35
CA THR A 443 3.17 -28.59 17.50
C THR A 443 2.19 -29.66 17.98
N ALA A 444 2.72 -30.73 18.55
CA ALA A 444 1.93 -31.73 19.27
C ALA A 444 1.69 -31.36 20.75
N GLY A 445 2.44 -30.37 21.24
CA GLY A 445 2.41 -29.93 22.63
C GLY A 445 1.86 -28.51 22.80
N GLN A 446 2.41 -27.77 23.75
CA GLN A 446 1.98 -26.41 24.06
C GLN A 446 2.31 -25.44 22.92
N ARG A 447 1.30 -24.67 22.50
CA ARG A 447 1.41 -23.66 21.44
C ARG A 447 1.95 -22.35 22.02
N PRO A 448 3.12 -21.85 21.59
CA PRO A 448 3.59 -20.53 21.99
C PRO A 448 2.77 -19.41 21.32
N ALA A 449 2.88 -18.19 21.86
CA ALA A 449 2.43 -16.99 21.20
C ALA A 449 3.41 -16.62 20.06
N VAL A 450 2.86 -16.18 18.93
CA VAL A 450 3.62 -15.64 17.80
C VAL A 450 2.97 -14.32 17.41
N SER A 451 3.76 -13.25 17.30
CA SER A 451 3.27 -11.92 16.94
C SER A 451 4.36 -11.10 16.26
N PHE A 452 3.97 -9.99 15.63
CA PHE A 452 4.94 -8.90 15.44
C PHE A 452 5.27 -8.30 16.80
N ASP A 453 6.48 -7.78 16.93
CA ASP A 453 6.95 -7.09 18.13
C ASP A 453 7.63 -5.78 17.71
N PHE A 454 7.26 -4.70 18.39
CA PHE A 454 7.72 -3.33 18.11
C PHE A 454 8.68 -2.81 19.18
N ALA A 455 9.07 -3.66 20.14
CA ALA A 455 10.02 -3.31 21.19
C ALA A 455 11.47 -3.37 20.69
N ASP A 456 11.76 -4.24 19.71
CA ASP A 456 13.06 -4.36 19.07
C ASP A 456 12.96 -4.94 17.66
N ALA A 457 13.86 -4.55 16.76
CA ALA A 457 13.90 -5.03 15.38
C ALA A 457 15.34 -5.05 14.83
N TRP A 458 15.60 -5.92 13.85
CA TRP A 458 16.89 -5.90 13.13
C TRP A 458 16.95 -4.69 12.18
N ARG A 459 15.88 -4.45 11.42
CA ARG A 459 15.78 -3.32 10.51
C ARG A 459 14.33 -2.87 10.37
N GLY A 460 14.09 -1.57 10.25
CA GLY A 460 12.73 -1.03 10.11
C GLY A 460 12.06 -0.81 11.47
N GLY A 461 10.78 -1.18 11.60
CA GLY A 461 9.97 -0.87 12.78
C GLY A 461 9.48 -2.06 13.61
N SER A 462 9.69 -3.29 13.13
CA SER A 462 9.13 -4.49 13.76
C SER A 462 9.95 -5.75 13.47
N SER A 463 9.84 -6.74 14.35
CA SER A 463 10.33 -8.11 14.15
C SER A 463 9.23 -9.13 14.43
N VAL A 464 9.50 -10.42 14.31
CA VAL A 464 8.60 -11.50 14.77
C VAL A 464 9.12 -12.06 16.08
N LEU A 465 8.23 -12.26 17.04
CA LEU A 465 8.52 -12.84 18.34
C LEU A 465 7.77 -14.15 18.52
N VAL A 466 8.48 -15.19 18.97
CA VAL A 466 7.90 -16.44 19.47
C VAL A 466 8.17 -16.52 20.97
N ALA A 467 7.12 -16.58 21.78
CA ALA A 467 7.22 -16.59 23.24
C ALA A 467 6.26 -17.60 23.88
N GLY A 468 6.74 -18.38 24.85
CA GLY A 468 5.94 -19.36 25.58
C GLY A 468 6.79 -20.48 26.17
N GLU A 469 6.16 -21.56 26.63
CA GLU A 469 6.82 -22.71 27.25
C GLU A 469 6.59 -23.99 26.41
N PRO A 470 7.14 -24.07 25.18
CA PRO A 470 6.92 -25.25 24.35
C PRO A 470 7.56 -26.49 24.98
N ASP A 471 6.78 -27.55 25.15
CA ASP A 471 7.20 -28.88 25.64
C ASP A 471 7.43 -29.89 24.50
N GLN A 472 7.15 -29.48 23.27
CA GLN A 472 7.38 -30.22 22.03
C GLN A 472 7.94 -29.26 20.96
N PRO A 473 8.60 -29.78 19.90
CA PRO A 473 9.05 -28.94 18.80
C PRO A 473 7.91 -28.14 18.17
N VAL A 474 8.16 -26.86 17.91
CA VAL A 474 7.22 -25.93 17.31
C VAL A 474 7.71 -25.53 15.93
N VAL A 475 6.89 -25.72 14.90
CA VAL A 475 7.13 -25.18 13.55
C VAL A 475 6.22 -23.98 13.33
N VAL A 476 6.81 -22.84 12.98
CA VAL A 476 6.10 -21.63 12.54
C VAL A 476 6.21 -21.55 11.02
N ASP A 477 5.08 -21.66 10.32
CA ASP A 477 5.04 -21.43 8.87
C ASP A 477 5.20 -19.92 8.61
N LEU A 478 6.11 -19.52 7.72
CA LEU A 478 6.37 -18.11 7.41
C LEU A 478 5.88 -17.74 6.02
N TYR A 479 6.31 -18.44 4.98
CA TYR A 479 5.98 -18.08 3.60
C TYR A 479 5.58 -19.29 2.77
N ALA A 480 4.51 -19.14 2.00
CA ALA A 480 4.26 -19.97 0.83
C ALA A 480 4.93 -19.32 -0.39
N THR A 481 5.75 -20.06 -1.12
CA THR A 481 6.67 -19.52 -2.12
C THR A 481 6.68 -20.32 -3.41
N ARG A 482 7.32 -19.79 -4.46
CA ARG A 482 7.75 -20.52 -5.66
C ARG A 482 9.16 -20.07 -6.04
N LEU A 483 10.12 -20.30 -5.14
CA LEU A 483 11.51 -19.83 -5.33
C LEU A 483 12.35 -20.94 -5.96
N PRO A 484 12.95 -20.75 -7.15
CA PRO A 484 13.84 -21.75 -7.72
C PRO A 484 15.08 -21.96 -6.83
N VAL A 485 15.55 -23.21 -6.73
CA VAL A 485 16.77 -23.59 -6.03
C VAL A 485 17.87 -23.86 -7.05
N GLY A 486 18.89 -23.02 -7.04
CA GLY A 486 20.16 -23.18 -7.75
C GLY A 486 21.29 -23.68 -6.84
N VAL A 487 22.47 -23.88 -7.43
CA VAL A 487 23.65 -24.41 -6.71
C VAL A 487 24.19 -23.44 -5.65
N ASP A 488 24.01 -22.14 -5.89
CA ASP A 488 24.48 -21.06 -5.02
C ASP A 488 23.37 -20.52 -4.09
N THR A 489 22.15 -21.07 -4.19
CA THR A 489 21.02 -20.59 -3.40
C THR A 489 21.24 -20.89 -1.91
N VAL A 490 21.17 -19.83 -1.12
CA VAL A 490 21.20 -19.88 0.35
C VAL A 490 19.95 -19.23 0.93
N VAL A 491 19.62 -19.66 2.15
CA VAL A 491 18.63 -18.99 3.00
C VAL A 491 19.34 -18.37 4.18
N GLU A 492 19.06 -17.11 4.47
CA GLU A 492 19.60 -16.39 5.62
C GLU A 492 18.50 -16.15 6.64
N LEU A 493 18.82 -16.40 7.92
CA LEU A 493 17.97 -16.08 9.05
C LEU A 493 18.70 -15.11 9.96
N THR A 494 18.14 -13.93 10.17
CA THR A 494 18.63 -12.97 11.17
C THR A 494 17.77 -13.09 12.41
N HIS A 495 18.33 -13.60 13.49
CA HIS A 495 17.57 -13.93 14.69
C HIS A 495 18.40 -13.80 15.96
N ARG A 496 17.74 -13.92 17.10
CA ARG A 496 18.37 -14.10 18.42
C ARG A 496 17.41 -14.75 19.42
N THR A 497 17.98 -15.34 20.46
CA THR A 497 17.24 -15.86 21.62
C THR A 497 17.39 -14.87 22.77
N ASP A 498 16.29 -14.23 23.15
CA ASP A 498 16.22 -13.28 24.26
C ASP A 498 16.18 -14.01 25.63
N ALA A 499 15.53 -15.19 25.69
CA ALA A 499 15.44 -16.00 26.90
C ALA A 499 15.25 -17.50 26.58
N GLY A 500 15.77 -18.36 27.45
CA GLY A 500 15.72 -19.82 27.31
C GLY A 500 16.83 -20.39 26.44
N SER A 501 16.85 -21.72 26.35
CA SER A 501 17.70 -22.49 25.44
C SER A 501 16.84 -22.94 24.27
N VAL A 502 17.26 -22.64 23.04
CA VAL A 502 16.46 -22.92 21.83
C VAL A 502 17.37 -23.48 20.76
N ASN A 503 17.08 -24.69 20.27
CA ASN A 503 17.63 -25.20 19.03
C ASN A 503 16.78 -24.67 17.87
N VAL A 504 17.44 -24.03 16.90
CA VAL A 504 16.78 -23.41 15.74
C VAL A 504 17.09 -24.23 14.50
N GLU A 505 16.06 -24.54 13.72
CA GLU A 505 16.18 -25.18 12.41
C GLU A 505 15.39 -24.39 11.38
N LEU A 506 15.94 -24.22 10.19
CA LEU A 506 15.22 -23.73 9.02
C LEU A 506 14.33 -24.86 8.48
N ALA A 507 13.04 -24.60 8.31
CA ALA A 507 12.10 -25.53 7.68
C ALA A 507 11.91 -25.16 6.20
N VAL A 508 12.24 -26.08 5.29
CA VAL A 508 12.15 -25.88 3.83
C VAL A 508 11.35 -27.01 3.21
N ALA A 509 10.29 -26.69 2.46
CA ALA A 509 9.54 -27.67 1.66
C ALA A 509 9.77 -27.43 0.18
N THR A 510 10.25 -28.43 -0.56
CA THR A 510 10.44 -28.40 -2.02
C THR A 510 9.29 -29.04 -2.79
N ALA A 511 8.18 -29.32 -2.11
CA ALA A 511 6.92 -29.76 -2.70
C ALA A 511 5.76 -29.06 -1.98
N GLU A 512 4.64 -28.90 -2.70
CA GLU A 512 3.40 -28.41 -2.13
C GLU A 512 2.87 -29.36 -1.03
N PRO A 513 2.07 -28.85 -0.07
CA PRO A 513 1.30 -29.70 0.83
C PRO A 513 0.41 -30.69 0.05
N SER A 514 0.17 -31.88 0.61
CA SER A 514 -0.62 -32.94 -0.02
C SER A 514 -2.11 -32.56 -0.24
N GLY A 515 -2.58 -31.51 0.44
CA GLY A 515 -3.92 -30.98 0.29
C GLY A 515 -4.14 -29.78 1.22
N ALA A 516 -5.34 -29.19 1.12
CA ALA A 516 -5.72 -28.08 1.97
C ALA A 516 -5.67 -28.47 3.46
N GLY A 517 -5.08 -27.63 4.31
CA GLY A 517 -4.87 -27.94 5.74
C GLY A 517 -3.68 -28.83 6.06
N ALA A 518 -3.07 -29.49 5.06
CA ALA A 518 -1.93 -30.36 5.29
C ALA A 518 -0.67 -29.56 5.66
N THR A 519 0.21 -30.18 6.44
CA THR A 519 1.55 -29.66 6.71
C THR A 519 2.41 -29.73 5.45
N PRO A 520 3.12 -28.66 5.07
CA PRO A 520 4.14 -28.75 4.03
C PRO A 520 5.17 -29.84 4.37
N PRO A 521 5.67 -30.61 3.38
CA PRO A 521 6.65 -31.67 3.61
C PRO A 521 8.04 -31.06 3.90
N TYR A 522 8.21 -30.50 5.10
CA TYR A 522 9.43 -29.80 5.50
C TYR A 522 10.61 -30.76 5.68
N THR A 523 11.75 -30.34 5.14
CA THR A 523 13.08 -30.74 5.57
C THR A 523 13.60 -29.70 6.55
N TYR A 524 14.20 -30.15 7.66
CA TYR A 524 14.76 -29.27 8.69
C TYR A 524 16.28 -29.21 8.56
N LEU A 525 16.83 -28.00 8.48
CA LEU A 525 18.26 -27.74 8.39
C LEU A 525 18.72 -26.97 9.63
N PRO A 526 19.78 -27.40 10.33
CA PRO A 526 20.21 -26.76 11.57
C PRO A 526 20.68 -25.32 11.34
N VAL A 527 20.39 -24.46 12.31
CA VAL A 527 20.78 -23.04 12.34
C VAL A 527 21.47 -22.78 13.67
N ASN A 528 22.55 -22.00 13.65
CA ASN A 528 23.26 -21.66 14.88
C ASN A 528 22.34 -20.86 15.82
N SER A 529 22.17 -21.33 17.05
CA SER A 529 21.49 -20.57 18.10
C SER A 529 22.40 -19.47 18.64
N VAL A 530 21.86 -18.26 18.76
CA VAL A 530 22.61 -17.03 19.06
C VAL A 530 21.81 -16.17 20.03
N ASN A 531 22.47 -15.45 20.92
CA ASN A 531 21.86 -14.59 21.94
C ASN A 531 21.96 -13.08 21.63
N THR A 532 22.62 -12.73 20.53
CA THR A 532 22.69 -11.38 19.96
C THR A 532 22.21 -11.45 18.52
N TRP A 533 21.82 -10.31 17.94
CA TRP A 533 21.41 -10.27 16.53
C TRP A 533 22.52 -10.82 15.64
N GLN A 534 22.25 -11.92 14.96
CA GLN A 534 23.19 -12.52 14.01
C GLN A 534 22.43 -13.10 12.81
N THR A 535 23.02 -12.92 11.63
CA THR A 535 22.56 -13.53 10.39
C THR A 535 23.27 -14.86 10.17
N SER A 536 22.51 -15.95 10.20
CA SER A 536 22.98 -17.31 9.89
C SER A 536 22.66 -17.64 8.44
N THR A 537 23.69 -17.99 7.65
CA THR A 537 23.52 -18.43 6.25
C THR A 537 23.46 -19.95 6.17
N VAL A 538 22.34 -20.48 5.67
CA VAL A 538 22.06 -21.91 5.52
C VAL A 538 22.14 -22.29 4.04
N ARG A 539 23.01 -23.24 3.70
CA ARG A 539 23.04 -23.84 2.36
C ARG A 539 21.95 -24.89 2.23
N LEU A 540 21.26 -24.92 1.10
CA LEU A 540 20.20 -25.89 0.82
C LEU A 540 20.77 -27.21 0.25
N SER A 541 21.88 -27.69 0.82
CA SER A 541 22.59 -28.88 0.35
C SER A 541 21.66 -30.09 0.30
N GLY A 542 21.58 -30.74 -0.87
CA GLY A 542 20.72 -31.91 -1.10
C GLY A 542 19.26 -31.57 -1.45
N LEU A 543 18.87 -30.30 -1.43
CA LEU A 543 17.58 -29.84 -1.94
C LEU A 543 17.74 -29.31 -3.38
N SER A 544 16.70 -29.50 -4.19
CA SER A 544 16.64 -29.01 -5.58
C SER A 544 15.20 -28.70 -5.96
N GLY A 545 15.00 -28.10 -7.14
CA GLY A 545 13.67 -27.78 -7.65
C GLY A 545 13.21 -26.40 -7.19
N THR A 546 12.06 -26.32 -6.53
CA THR A 546 11.43 -25.06 -6.13
C THR A 546 11.04 -25.12 -4.66
N ILE A 547 11.36 -24.09 -3.88
CA ILE A 547 10.88 -23.93 -2.52
C ILE A 547 9.41 -23.49 -2.59
N HIS A 548 8.54 -24.33 -2.02
CA HIS A 548 7.09 -24.10 -1.92
C HIS A 548 6.67 -23.56 -0.56
N ALA A 549 7.45 -23.83 0.50
CA ALA A 549 7.22 -23.24 1.81
C ALA A 549 8.53 -23.04 2.58
N LEU A 550 8.57 -21.96 3.36
CA LEU A 550 9.61 -21.64 4.33
C LEU A 550 8.99 -21.44 5.72
N GLY A 551 9.68 -21.93 6.73
CA GLY A 551 9.33 -21.74 8.12
C GLY A 551 10.54 -21.88 9.03
N VAL A 552 10.31 -21.86 10.33
CA VAL A 552 11.32 -22.13 11.35
C VAL A 552 10.80 -23.17 12.32
N ARG A 553 11.67 -24.08 12.73
CA ARG A 553 11.39 -25.04 13.79
C ARG A 553 12.23 -24.69 15.01
N LEU A 554 11.57 -24.59 16.15
CA LEU A 554 12.15 -24.27 17.44
C LEU A 554 11.95 -25.46 18.37
N THR A 555 13.02 -25.90 19.02
CA THR A 555 12.98 -26.93 20.06
C THR A 555 13.61 -26.38 21.33
N ALA A 556 12.93 -26.47 22.47
CA ALA A 556 13.50 -26.11 23.77
C ALA A 556 14.12 -27.37 24.42
N PRO A 557 15.43 -27.63 24.24
CA PRO A 557 16.03 -28.88 24.70
C PRO A 557 15.94 -29.06 26.22
N ASP A 558 15.99 -27.96 26.96
CA ASP A 558 15.96 -27.94 28.43
C ASP A 558 14.53 -27.73 29.00
N GLY A 559 13.53 -27.60 28.11
CA GLY A 559 12.18 -27.16 28.46
C GLY A 559 12.13 -25.71 28.96
N GLY A 560 10.97 -25.29 29.47
CA GLY A 560 10.76 -23.97 30.07
C GLY A 560 10.51 -22.83 29.07
N ALA A 561 10.62 -21.59 29.56
CA ALA A 561 10.28 -20.40 28.80
C ALA A 561 11.28 -20.09 27.69
N VAL A 562 10.74 -19.95 26.48
CA VAL A 562 11.44 -19.51 25.27
C VAL A 562 10.97 -18.11 24.92
N ARG A 563 11.92 -17.24 24.59
CA ARG A 563 11.68 -15.96 23.91
C ARG A 563 12.66 -15.85 22.76
N TRP A 564 12.21 -16.16 21.55
CA TRP A 564 13.03 -16.17 20.33
C TRP A 564 12.51 -15.14 19.33
N ARG A 565 13.42 -14.39 18.73
CA ARG A 565 13.11 -13.25 17.87
C ARG A 565 13.71 -13.43 16.48
N LEU A 566 12.90 -13.21 15.45
CA LEU A 566 13.27 -13.24 14.05
C LEU A 566 13.21 -11.83 13.47
N GLY A 567 14.35 -11.28 13.08
CA GLY A 567 14.50 -9.95 12.51
C GLY A 567 14.68 -9.94 11.00
N GLY A 568 14.94 -11.08 10.38
CA GLY A 568 15.09 -11.17 8.93
C GLY A 568 15.07 -12.59 8.38
N LEU A 569 14.53 -12.74 7.18
CA LEU A 569 14.64 -13.92 6.34
C LEU A 569 14.99 -13.48 4.92
N ALA A 570 15.98 -14.12 4.30
CA ALA A 570 16.31 -13.88 2.89
C ALA A 570 16.60 -15.19 2.15
N VAL A 571 16.32 -15.21 0.85
CA VAL A 571 16.69 -16.27 -0.11
C VAL A 571 17.41 -15.61 -1.25
N ARG A 572 18.64 -16.04 -1.53
CA ARG A 572 19.52 -15.39 -2.52
C ARG A 572 20.53 -16.34 -3.12
N ASP A 573 20.96 -16.05 -4.34
CA ASP A 573 22.15 -16.64 -4.95
C ASP A 573 23.37 -15.72 -4.76
N THR A 574 23.16 -14.42 -4.96
CA THR A 574 24.16 -13.35 -4.81
C THR A 574 23.57 -12.18 -4.04
N ALA A 575 24.42 -11.26 -3.57
CA ALA A 575 23.98 -10.08 -2.81
C ALA A 575 24.58 -8.76 -3.34
N PRO A 576 24.42 -8.43 -4.64
CA PRO A 576 24.98 -7.20 -5.19
C PRO A 576 24.26 -5.98 -4.63
N ALA A 577 25.02 -4.97 -4.19
CA ALA A 577 24.45 -3.69 -3.74
C ALA A 577 23.78 -2.95 -4.91
N PRO A 578 22.67 -2.22 -4.67
CA PRO A 578 22.07 -1.36 -5.69
C PRO A 578 23.01 -0.20 -6.05
N ALA A 579 22.83 0.34 -7.25
CA ALA A 579 23.54 1.54 -7.68
C ALA A 579 23.06 2.78 -6.90
N ALA A 580 23.98 3.73 -6.66
CA ALA A 580 23.65 4.96 -5.95
C ALA A 580 22.72 5.87 -6.77
N PRO A 581 21.78 6.60 -6.12
CA PRO A 581 21.04 7.65 -6.81
C PRO A 581 21.97 8.79 -7.21
N SER A 582 21.45 9.78 -7.93
CA SER A 582 22.21 10.96 -8.33
C SER A 582 21.38 12.24 -8.14
N ASP A 583 22.02 13.40 -8.24
CA ASP A 583 21.35 14.71 -8.22
C ASP A 583 20.42 14.91 -7.01
N LEU A 584 20.88 14.50 -5.83
CA LEU A 584 20.19 14.82 -4.58
C LEU A 584 20.21 16.34 -4.35
N ARG A 585 19.02 16.94 -4.24
CA ARG A 585 18.85 18.37 -4.09
C ARG A 585 17.67 18.73 -3.20
N ILE A 586 17.74 19.91 -2.59
CA ILE A 586 16.64 20.52 -1.84
C ILE A 586 15.89 21.43 -2.82
N THR A 587 14.63 21.10 -3.13
CA THR A 587 13.82 21.81 -4.13
C THR A 587 13.04 22.97 -3.53
N ALA A 588 12.73 22.91 -2.22
CA ALA A 588 12.07 23.97 -1.48
C ALA A 588 12.47 23.90 0.01
N ALA A 589 12.47 25.04 0.69
CA ALA A 589 12.80 25.13 2.10
C ALA A 589 12.02 26.27 2.78
N SER A 590 11.44 26.01 3.94
CA SER A 590 10.75 26.98 4.81
C SER A 590 11.11 26.71 6.27
N GLY A 591 12.13 27.39 6.80
CA GLY A 591 12.65 27.06 8.13
C GLY A 591 13.13 25.60 8.18
N GLY A 592 12.57 24.80 9.10
CA GLY A 592 12.87 23.37 9.25
C GLY A 592 12.21 22.44 8.23
N ASP A 593 11.32 22.95 7.38
CA ASP A 593 10.59 22.16 6.39
C ASP A 593 11.38 22.10 5.08
N LEU A 594 11.70 20.89 4.62
CA LEU A 594 12.53 20.65 3.44
C LEU A 594 11.85 19.68 2.47
N ARG A 595 11.84 20.05 1.18
CA ARG A 595 11.52 19.14 0.07
C ARG A 595 12.80 18.67 -0.60
N PHE A 596 12.98 17.36 -0.67
CA PHE A 596 14.10 16.72 -1.36
C PHE A 596 13.62 16.10 -2.67
N ALA A 597 14.50 16.08 -3.67
CA ALA A 597 14.35 15.30 -4.88
C ALA A 597 15.70 14.72 -5.32
N TRP A 598 15.66 13.60 -6.03
CA TRP A 598 16.83 12.97 -6.62
C TRP A 598 16.47 12.24 -7.92
N SER A 599 17.49 11.82 -8.66
CA SER A 599 17.34 10.96 -9.82
C SER A 599 17.65 9.51 -9.41
N ALA A 600 16.84 8.57 -9.89
CA ALA A 600 17.15 7.15 -9.74
C ALA A 600 18.47 6.82 -10.45
N ALA A 601 19.18 5.81 -9.96
CA ALA A 601 20.34 5.29 -10.66
C ALA A 601 19.94 4.83 -12.09
N PRO A 602 20.78 5.02 -13.12
CA PRO A 602 20.57 4.40 -14.41
C PRO A 602 20.55 2.88 -14.21
N GLY A 603 19.40 2.23 -14.45
CA GLY A 603 19.30 0.79 -14.38
C GLY A 603 20.15 0.12 -15.46
N PRO A 604 20.71 -1.08 -15.24
CA PRO A 604 21.22 -1.88 -16.34
C PRO A 604 20.08 -2.13 -17.34
N VAL A 605 20.39 -2.04 -18.63
CA VAL A 605 19.42 -2.22 -19.75
C VAL A 605 18.78 -3.63 -19.74
N ASN A 606 19.32 -4.55 -18.94
CA ASN A 606 18.80 -5.88 -18.66
C ASN A 606 18.58 -6.02 -17.14
N GLU A 607 17.32 -6.14 -16.72
CA GLU A 607 16.88 -6.23 -15.33
C GLU A 607 17.44 -7.47 -14.62
N VAL A 608 18.56 -7.33 -13.91
CA VAL A 608 18.89 -8.26 -12.83
C VAL A 608 18.18 -7.74 -11.58
N MET A 609 17.08 -8.38 -11.20
CA MET A 609 16.28 -8.05 -10.00
C MET A 609 17.14 -7.89 -8.73
N ALA A 610 18.30 -8.58 -8.66
CA ALA A 610 19.20 -8.53 -7.51
C ALA A 610 19.86 -7.16 -7.27
N SER A 611 19.97 -6.29 -8.29
CA SER A 611 20.55 -4.93 -8.16
C SER A 611 19.51 -3.81 -8.24
N ALA A 612 18.21 -4.16 -8.28
CA ALA A 612 17.14 -3.18 -8.38
C ALA A 612 16.91 -2.47 -7.04
N THR A 613 16.68 -1.16 -7.08
CA THR A 613 16.33 -0.37 -5.91
C THR A 613 14.91 -0.72 -5.46
N ARG A 614 14.77 -1.25 -4.25
CA ARG A 614 13.50 -1.49 -3.55
C ARG A 614 12.91 -0.18 -3.04
N HIS A 615 13.73 0.64 -2.39
CA HIS A 615 13.35 1.95 -1.85
C HIS A 615 14.60 2.81 -1.61
N TYR A 616 14.39 4.06 -1.20
CA TYR A 616 15.42 5.00 -0.78
C TYR A 616 15.29 5.30 0.70
N GLU A 617 16.42 5.54 1.36
CA GLU A 617 16.48 5.99 2.75
C GLU A 617 17.21 7.32 2.83
N LEU A 618 16.63 8.25 3.57
CA LEU A 618 17.14 9.60 3.80
C LEU A 618 17.62 9.72 5.25
N HIS A 619 18.86 10.15 5.41
CA HIS A 619 19.50 10.37 6.70
C HIS A 619 20.03 11.79 6.84
N ARG A 620 20.11 12.27 8.08
CA ARG A 620 20.96 13.40 8.46
C ARG A 620 22.23 12.88 9.11
N VAL A 621 23.38 13.43 8.72
CA VAL A 621 24.65 13.23 9.41
C VAL A 621 24.79 14.33 10.46
N LEU A 622 24.84 13.94 11.73
CA LEU A 622 25.02 14.87 12.85
C LEU A 622 26.48 15.30 12.98
N PRO A 623 26.78 16.40 13.72
CA PRO A 623 28.16 16.89 13.89
C PRO A 623 29.15 15.87 14.47
N ASP A 624 28.67 14.90 15.24
CA ASP A 624 29.47 13.79 15.81
C ASP A 624 29.71 12.64 14.82
N GLY A 625 29.20 12.74 13.59
CA GLY A 625 29.30 11.73 12.55
C GLY A 625 28.23 10.65 12.60
N THR A 626 27.35 10.65 13.61
CA THR A 626 26.24 9.69 13.68
C THR A 626 25.19 9.98 12.62
N ARG A 627 24.55 8.92 12.11
CA ARG A 627 23.46 9.04 11.13
C ARG A 627 22.12 8.92 11.84
N ARG A 628 21.24 9.89 11.61
CA ARG A 628 19.85 9.87 12.05
C ARG A 628 18.94 9.57 10.86
N PHE A 629 18.14 8.53 10.95
CA PHE A 629 17.12 8.23 9.95
C PHE A 629 16.03 9.30 9.98
N LEU A 630 15.72 9.88 8.81
CA LEU A 630 14.65 10.87 8.66
C LEU A 630 13.41 10.26 8.01
N GLY A 631 13.58 9.23 7.19
CA GLY A 631 12.49 8.61 6.47
C GLY A 631 12.98 7.74 5.30
N GLY A 632 12.07 6.96 4.75
CA GLY A 632 12.31 6.16 3.55
C GLY A 632 11.10 6.21 2.64
N THR A 633 11.32 6.00 1.35
CA THR A 633 10.27 6.07 0.33
C THR A 633 10.64 5.30 -0.93
N CYS A 634 9.65 4.81 -1.69
CA CYS A 634 9.89 4.25 -3.02
C CYS A 634 9.99 5.37 -4.09
N GLN A 635 9.49 6.56 -3.76
CA GLN A 635 9.48 7.73 -4.63
C GLN A 635 10.88 8.33 -4.79
N ARG A 636 10.99 9.31 -5.69
CA ARG A 636 12.22 10.06 -5.97
C ARG A 636 12.23 11.47 -5.36
N ALA A 637 11.32 11.69 -4.42
CA ALA A 637 11.18 12.91 -3.65
C ALA A 637 10.74 12.55 -2.23
N TYR A 638 11.11 13.37 -1.26
CA TYR A 638 10.71 13.18 0.14
C TYR A 638 10.56 14.51 0.86
N PHE A 639 9.54 14.63 1.70
CA PHE A 639 9.33 15.83 2.53
C PHE A 639 9.70 15.53 3.98
N VAL A 640 10.48 16.43 4.59
CA VAL A 640 10.80 16.38 6.01
C VAL A 640 10.31 17.66 6.67
N ALA A 641 9.58 17.52 7.76
CA ALA A 641 9.01 18.63 8.51
C ALA A 641 9.85 18.98 9.74
N GLY A 642 9.92 20.27 10.07
CA GLY A 642 10.28 20.77 11.40
C GLY A 642 11.70 20.47 11.88
N LEU A 643 12.66 20.24 10.98
CA LEU A 643 14.03 19.99 11.40
C LEU A 643 14.64 21.21 12.11
N GLN A 644 15.43 20.93 13.15
CA GLN A 644 16.15 21.96 13.92
C GLN A 644 17.66 21.74 13.86
N PRO A 645 18.49 22.80 13.91
CA PRO A 645 19.94 22.67 14.06
C PRO A 645 20.29 21.97 15.37
N ALA A 646 21.28 21.07 15.36
CA ALA A 646 21.90 20.60 16.59
C ALA A 646 22.74 21.74 17.21
N PRO A 647 23.11 21.67 18.50
CA PRO A 647 23.95 22.68 19.13
C PRO A 647 25.23 22.96 18.34
N GLY A 648 25.43 24.21 17.90
CA GLY A 648 26.60 24.64 17.13
C GLY A 648 26.57 24.28 15.63
N GLU A 649 25.50 23.67 15.12
CA GLU A 649 25.39 23.28 13.71
C GLU A 649 24.90 24.46 12.86
N THR A 650 25.78 24.97 12.00
CA THR A 650 25.45 26.03 11.03
C THR A 650 24.93 25.49 9.69
N SER A 651 25.20 24.22 9.42
CA SER A 651 24.71 23.53 8.23
C SER A 651 24.46 22.05 8.51
N ALA A 652 23.35 21.53 8.00
CA ALA A 652 23.03 20.11 8.05
C ALA A 652 23.44 19.38 6.78
N ARG A 653 24.07 18.22 6.92
CA ARG A 653 24.38 17.30 5.83
C ARG A 653 23.34 16.19 5.78
N PHE A 654 22.76 15.98 4.61
CA PHE A 654 21.81 14.91 4.34
C PHE A 654 22.42 13.90 3.38
N GLU A 655 22.07 12.64 3.54
CA GLU A 655 22.46 11.55 2.64
C GLU A 655 21.24 10.77 2.17
N VAL A 656 21.21 10.40 0.90
CA VAL A 656 20.24 9.43 0.35
C VAL A 656 20.99 8.21 -0.17
N ARG A 657 20.44 7.03 0.11
CA ARG A 657 20.91 5.75 -0.40
C ARG A 657 19.79 5.02 -1.12
N SER A 658 20.15 4.25 -2.14
CA SER A 658 19.29 3.19 -2.66
C SER A 658 19.46 1.95 -1.80
N VAL A 659 18.34 1.27 -1.53
CA VAL A 659 18.30 0.02 -0.78
C VAL A 659 17.71 -1.05 -1.69
N GLY A 660 18.38 -2.20 -1.78
CA GLY A 660 17.97 -3.32 -2.63
C GLY A 660 16.96 -4.24 -1.94
N GLU A 661 16.48 -5.26 -2.67
CA GLU A 661 15.54 -6.26 -2.11
C GLU A 661 16.12 -7.01 -0.91
N LEU A 662 17.45 -7.17 -0.85
CA LEU A 662 18.18 -7.79 0.28
C LEU A 662 18.58 -6.82 1.39
N TYR A 663 18.07 -5.58 1.37
CA TYR A 663 18.40 -4.51 2.32
C TYR A 663 19.88 -4.08 2.37
N ASN A 664 20.67 -4.49 1.38
CA ASN A 664 21.97 -3.90 1.13
C ASN A 664 21.79 -2.50 0.53
N ALA A 665 22.70 -1.58 0.88
CA ALA A 665 22.59 -0.18 0.51
C ALA A 665 23.72 0.24 -0.43
N SER A 666 23.42 1.18 -1.33
CA SER A 666 24.41 1.84 -2.17
C SER A 666 25.37 2.72 -1.35
N THR A 667 26.42 3.22 -2.00
CA THR A 667 27.10 4.44 -1.52
C THR A 667 26.10 5.61 -1.46
N PRO A 668 26.26 6.55 -0.51
CA PRO A 668 25.35 7.68 -0.38
C PRO A 668 25.64 8.76 -1.43
N VAL A 669 24.62 9.51 -1.80
CA VAL A 669 24.76 10.87 -2.34
C VAL A 669 24.32 11.88 -1.31
N THR A 670 24.93 13.06 -1.33
CA THR A 670 24.79 14.02 -0.23
C THR A 670 24.37 15.41 -0.71
N VAL A 671 23.70 16.15 0.17
CA VAL A 671 23.37 17.56 -0.01
C VAL A 671 23.51 18.28 1.33
N THR A 672 23.90 19.55 1.30
CA THR A 672 24.04 20.38 2.50
C THR A 672 22.98 21.49 2.50
N HIS A 673 22.36 21.71 3.65
CA HIS A 673 21.46 22.82 3.93
C HIS A 673 22.09 23.75 4.96
N THR A 674 22.12 25.05 4.69
CA THR A 674 22.47 26.07 5.69
C THR A 674 21.18 26.55 6.36
N TRP A 675 21.17 26.55 7.69
CA TRP A 675 20.03 26.93 8.54
C TRP A 675 19.62 28.39 8.42
#